data_AF-A0A8J2APS6-F1
#
_entry.id   AF-A0A8J2APS6-F1
#
_cell.length_a   1.000
_cell.length_b   1.000
_cell.length_c   1.000
_cell.angle_alpha   90.00
_cell.angle_beta   90.00
_cell.angle_gamma   90.00
#
_symmetry.space_group_name_H-M   'P 1'
#
loop_
_entity.id
_entity.type
_entity.pdbx_description
1 polymer ?
#
loop_
_entity_poly.entity_id
_entity_poly.type
_entity_poly.pdbx_seq_one_letter_code
_entity_poly.pdbx_strand_id
1 'polypeptide(L)'
;MRVRYLLGHLQEQGLVQKDFLNKLDGFRLAIDAVFWLRSIKALKDPFADAIGGIPPGIFGFVDKELQQLKRAGIKPLFVFEGMAPPAQQMSQPRGKGENHMDMAWSFLANGQKGEAQKCFAVSTSRINEDFVYFLFHHLKSKGLEVFQAPYFAGTQLAIFAEQGLVNGVFGPPGLLLYGVKKCIVQLNFYRGSFDWLDLDDILSRWQIQLPDFVDACMLAGTEYSLTYPYFYTDQYQVSQPGGGGGRFNFDAAITVVKNAPLISWLSTWGTEESRAQHIEGYCHCKVIITHSPVYNPEAGKVVPFSQCTVNAAPVKEEHQRIPQDFANVIGDCLPHELYLLICDGVLSSKLPLALARGVWYEQTAPLVDTSEYRTLVTDLKDYRQRALGRLARPLHAKFHQKRVEMKTYFDPPADGGASSNVSTHVTQLEDGTQIPKSWDGTTMQLPLVEPTPVPTVPILDAMVPEIPVDAMKWCFSPQEVKAELRRQGVEVVDLTFCLRWYAYALAPDRGEGERESLFRPPNEDQRAPVRLPDGSDQETLAAYVYFMVLEDLDLLSPDGGMTVLGNVLKDAPKDFQEPMLIALELMKFGILTGEPCEPAQKDQPFPRGCYPKNEMGSGLGKANILIARAISLLPMKLRADMWNADVSFDMTAFHSMVRVLKRKASVSSLLLGNLELSKVLPNNFMCVTPSKANPLQFPYLLPAFPLPRACLGIVTSYFLNYEGEAATFKHDLEMNFQCCYQGIEDLENGFAFWVHLKKAVDAIAGPLGAEELAHEMSVADQQLRSQCARLSLKIPGK
;
A
#
# COMPACT_ATOMS: atom_id res chain seq x y z
N MET A 1 -5.32 -10.66 13.04
CA MET A 1 -5.14 -9.83 14.26
C MET A 1 -3.99 -10.38 15.11
N ARG A 2 -3.09 -9.52 15.58
CA ARG A 2 -2.04 -9.89 16.56
C ARG A 2 -2.56 -9.78 17.99
N VAL A 3 -2.16 -10.71 18.85
CA VAL A 3 -2.42 -10.69 20.30
C VAL A 3 -1.09 -10.65 21.03
N ARG A 4 -0.94 -9.69 21.95
CA ARG A 4 0.32 -9.49 22.69
C ARG A 4 0.68 -10.73 23.51
N TYR A 5 1.90 -11.25 23.31
CA TYR A 5 2.50 -12.39 24.03
C TYR A 5 1.77 -13.75 23.97
N LEU A 6 0.66 -13.89 23.22
CA LEU A 6 -0.14 -15.12 23.20
C LEU A 6 0.65 -16.38 22.78
N LEU A 7 1.34 -16.36 21.62
CA LEU A 7 2.06 -17.56 21.15
C LEU A 7 3.14 -18.03 22.12
N GLY A 8 3.94 -17.09 22.65
CA GLY A 8 4.98 -17.42 23.61
C GLY A 8 4.41 -18.03 24.89
N HIS A 9 3.29 -17.48 25.38
CA HIS A 9 2.59 -18.03 26.55
C HIS A 9 2.02 -19.43 26.28
N LEU A 10 1.41 -19.66 25.12
CA LEU A 10 0.92 -21.00 24.73
C LEU A 10 2.06 -22.03 24.64
N GLN A 11 3.24 -21.63 24.16
CA GLN A 11 4.44 -22.48 24.15
C GLN A 11 4.92 -22.81 25.56
N GLU A 12 5.00 -21.82 26.45
CA GLU A 12 5.39 -21.99 27.85
C GLU A 12 4.43 -22.93 28.60
N GLN A 13 3.14 -22.93 28.24
CA GLN A 13 2.12 -23.82 28.80
C GLN A 13 2.07 -25.21 28.13
N GLY A 14 2.91 -25.49 27.13
CA GLY A 14 2.90 -26.76 26.41
C GLY A 14 1.66 -27.00 25.54
N LEU A 15 0.97 -25.93 25.14
CA LEU A 15 -0.26 -25.96 24.33
C LEU A 15 -0.01 -25.89 22.82
N VAL A 16 1.25 -25.74 22.41
CA VAL A 16 1.65 -25.84 21.00
C VAL A 16 1.93 -27.31 20.67
N GLN A 17 1.10 -27.87 19.81
CA GLN A 17 1.25 -29.24 19.32
C GLN A 17 2.19 -29.28 18.12
N LYS A 18 2.81 -30.44 17.91
CA LYS A 18 3.74 -30.66 16.80
C LYS A 18 3.44 -31.95 16.08
N ASP A 19 3.41 -31.90 14.76
CA ASP A 19 3.09 -33.02 13.88
C ASP A 19 3.99 -33.07 12.64
N PHE A 20 3.92 -34.19 11.91
CA PHE A 20 4.69 -34.42 10.69
C PHE A 20 3.99 -33.83 9.46
N LEU A 21 4.76 -33.21 8.55
CA LEU A 21 4.22 -32.56 7.35
C LEU A 21 3.48 -33.52 6.41
N ASN A 22 3.79 -34.82 6.42
CA ASN A 22 3.07 -35.81 5.61
C ASN A 22 1.58 -35.92 5.97
N LYS A 23 1.17 -35.48 7.17
CA LYS A 23 -0.26 -35.38 7.53
C LYS A 23 -1.01 -34.30 6.74
N LEU A 24 -0.28 -33.40 6.07
CA LEU A 24 -0.84 -32.35 5.23
C LEU A 24 -0.79 -32.71 3.72
N ASP A 25 -0.45 -33.94 3.36
CA ASP A 25 -0.51 -34.37 1.97
C ASP A 25 -1.98 -34.41 1.49
N GLY A 26 -2.26 -33.73 0.37
CA GLY A 26 -3.60 -33.54 -0.17
C GLY A 26 -4.47 -32.53 0.59
N PHE A 27 -3.99 -31.95 1.70
CA PHE A 27 -4.75 -30.96 2.47
C PHE A 27 -4.98 -29.69 1.66
N ARG A 28 -6.23 -29.23 1.61
CA ARG A 28 -6.57 -27.87 1.22
C ARG A 28 -6.39 -26.97 2.43
N LEU A 29 -5.33 -26.17 2.41
CA LEU A 29 -4.92 -25.32 3.52
C LEU A 29 -5.24 -23.86 3.19
N ALA A 30 -6.10 -23.22 4.00
CA ALA A 30 -6.25 -21.78 3.90
C ALA A 30 -5.07 -21.08 4.58
N ILE A 31 -4.48 -20.09 3.92
CA ILE A 31 -3.28 -19.40 4.38
C ILE A 31 -3.60 -17.92 4.55
N ASP A 32 -3.39 -17.38 5.75
CA ASP A 32 -3.26 -15.93 5.94
C ASP A 32 -2.02 -15.47 5.18
N ALA A 33 -2.24 -14.81 4.05
CA ALA A 33 -1.18 -14.49 3.09
C ALA A 33 -0.14 -13.54 3.71
N VAL A 34 -0.57 -12.52 4.45
CA VAL A 34 0.35 -11.54 5.05
C VAL A 34 1.18 -12.20 6.15
N PHE A 35 0.59 -13.07 6.96
CA PHE A 35 1.31 -13.85 7.96
C PHE A 35 2.37 -14.76 7.30
N TRP A 36 1.99 -15.49 6.24
CA TRP A 36 2.92 -16.34 5.50
C TRP A 36 4.08 -15.53 4.92
N LEU A 37 3.82 -14.41 4.25
CA LEU A 37 4.86 -13.56 3.68
C LEU A 37 5.85 -13.05 4.74
N ARG A 38 5.36 -12.69 5.93
CA ARG A 38 6.21 -12.27 7.08
C ARG A 38 7.08 -13.40 7.63
N SER A 39 6.72 -14.66 7.37
CA SER A 39 7.50 -15.83 7.79
C SER A 39 8.71 -16.10 6.88
N ILE A 40 8.69 -15.61 5.64
CA ILE A 40 9.75 -15.84 4.65
C ILE A 40 10.93 -14.92 4.95
N LYS A 41 12.03 -15.48 5.46
CA LYS A 41 13.22 -14.70 5.86
C LYS A 41 13.86 -13.95 4.69
N ALA A 42 13.87 -14.56 3.50
CA ALA A 42 14.50 -13.97 2.31
C ALA A 42 13.77 -12.71 1.80
N LEU A 43 12.54 -12.44 2.25
CA LEU A 43 11.80 -11.21 1.93
C LEU A 43 12.16 -10.04 2.86
N LYS A 44 12.95 -10.27 3.92
CA LYS A 44 13.35 -9.25 4.91
C LYS A 44 14.67 -8.59 4.53
N ASP A 45 14.74 -8.06 3.31
CA ASP A 45 15.88 -7.30 2.82
C ASP A 45 16.00 -5.98 3.60
N PRO A 46 17.13 -5.72 4.30
CA PRO A 46 17.34 -4.50 5.07
C PRO A 46 17.18 -3.22 4.26
N PHE A 47 17.44 -3.23 2.96
CA PHE A 47 17.43 -2.03 2.13
C PHE A 47 16.17 -1.90 1.28
N ALA A 48 15.21 -2.84 1.37
CA ALA A 48 14.04 -2.90 0.50
C ALA A 48 13.29 -1.57 0.35
N ASP A 49 12.97 -0.90 1.47
CA ASP A 49 12.27 0.39 1.44
C ASP A 49 13.17 1.51 0.88
N ALA A 50 14.48 1.48 1.16
CA ALA A 50 15.43 2.50 0.67
C ALA A 50 15.63 2.42 -0.85
N ILE A 51 15.51 1.22 -1.44
CA ILE A 51 15.62 1.04 -2.89
C ILE A 51 14.28 1.09 -3.63
N GLY A 52 13.19 1.51 -2.98
CA GLY A 52 11.88 1.69 -3.63
C GLY A 52 10.75 0.80 -3.12
N GLY A 53 10.88 0.19 -1.93
CA GLY A 53 9.80 -0.53 -1.24
C GLY A 53 9.71 -2.03 -1.50
N ILE A 54 10.57 -2.60 -2.36
CA ILE A 54 10.45 -3.99 -2.83
C ILE A 54 11.82 -4.66 -2.95
N PRO A 55 12.03 -5.83 -2.30
CA PRO A 55 13.26 -6.61 -2.46
C PRO A 55 13.50 -7.07 -3.90
N PRO A 56 14.75 -7.10 -4.40
CA PRO A 56 15.06 -7.53 -5.77
C PRO A 56 14.55 -8.94 -6.13
N GLY A 57 14.73 -9.89 -5.20
CA GLY A 57 14.37 -11.30 -5.41
C GLY A 57 12.93 -11.69 -5.08
N ILE A 58 12.02 -10.74 -4.82
CA ILE A 58 10.68 -11.00 -4.26
C ILE A 58 9.93 -12.19 -4.91
N PHE A 59 9.76 -12.18 -6.23
CA PHE A 59 9.04 -13.24 -6.95
C PHE A 59 9.78 -14.58 -6.90
N GLY A 60 11.12 -14.56 -7.02
CA GLY A 60 11.95 -15.75 -6.97
C GLY A 60 11.95 -16.42 -5.59
N PHE A 61 11.89 -15.63 -4.51
CA PHE A 61 11.75 -16.15 -3.15
C PHE A 61 10.38 -16.78 -2.91
N VAL A 62 9.31 -16.12 -3.36
CA VAL A 62 7.94 -16.65 -3.28
C VAL A 62 7.81 -17.95 -4.09
N ASP A 63 8.34 -18.00 -5.32
CA ASP A 63 8.34 -19.19 -6.16
C ASP A 63 9.04 -20.39 -5.49
N LYS A 64 10.10 -20.16 -4.71
CA LYS A 64 10.78 -21.23 -3.95
C LYS A 64 9.90 -21.78 -2.81
N GLU A 65 9.16 -20.92 -2.12
CA GLU A 65 8.24 -21.33 -1.05
C GLU A 65 7.02 -22.08 -1.61
N LEU A 66 6.48 -21.64 -2.75
CA LEU A 66 5.41 -22.34 -3.46
C LEU A 66 5.84 -23.76 -3.88
N GLN A 67 7.09 -23.94 -4.31
CA GLN A 67 7.62 -25.27 -4.60
C GLN A 67 7.68 -26.17 -3.36
N GLN A 68 7.97 -25.60 -2.18
CA GLN A 68 7.96 -26.37 -0.92
C GLN A 68 6.55 -26.83 -0.55
N LEU A 69 5.55 -25.94 -0.64
CA LEU A 69 4.14 -26.29 -0.45
C LEU A 69 3.70 -27.41 -1.41
N LYS A 70 4.04 -27.27 -2.69
CA LYS A 70 3.74 -28.28 -3.72
C LYS A 70 4.39 -29.64 -3.42
N ARG A 71 5.66 -29.66 -2.99
CA ARG A 71 6.38 -30.90 -2.61
C ARG A 71 5.78 -31.57 -1.39
N ALA A 72 5.19 -30.81 -0.47
CA ALA A 72 4.48 -31.33 0.68
C ALA A 72 3.05 -31.80 0.37
N GLY A 73 2.60 -31.71 -0.90
CA GLY A 73 1.24 -32.10 -1.31
C GLY A 73 0.13 -31.15 -0.86
N ILE A 74 0.49 -29.97 -0.36
CA ILE A 74 -0.46 -28.97 0.16
C ILE A 74 -1.09 -28.22 -1.02
N LYS A 75 -2.42 -28.06 -0.98
CA LYS A 75 -3.20 -27.22 -1.91
C LYS A 75 -3.52 -25.88 -1.21
N PRO A 76 -2.77 -24.80 -1.49
CA PRO A 76 -2.95 -23.55 -0.76
C PRO A 76 -4.12 -22.72 -1.33
N LEU A 77 -4.94 -22.18 -0.43
CA LEU A 77 -5.84 -21.05 -0.68
C LEU A 77 -5.27 -19.82 0.06
N PHE A 78 -4.75 -18.84 -0.67
CA PHE A 78 -4.21 -17.62 -0.06
C PHE A 78 -5.32 -16.61 0.18
N VAL A 79 -5.49 -16.18 1.44
CA VAL A 79 -6.46 -15.16 1.82
C VAL A 79 -5.72 -13.88 2.22
N PHE A 80 -6.00 -12.80 1.51
CA PHE A 80 -5.44 -11.46 1.74
C PHE A 80 -6.42 -10.57 2.50
N GLU A 81 -5.87 -9.57 3.20
CA GLU A 81 -6.64 -8.56 3.91
C GLU A 81 -7.36 -7.61 2.93
N GLY A 82 -8.58 -7.21 3.26
CA GLY A 82 -9.44 -6.31 2.49
C GLY A 82 -9.44 -4.88 3.00
N MET A 83 -10.64 -4.33 3.21
CA MET A 83 -10.89 -2.96 3.68
C MET A 83 -10.73 -2.79 5.20
N ALA A 84 -9.64 -3.28 5.78
CA ALA A 84 -9.39 -3.10 7.20
C ALA A 84 -9.23 -1.60 7.54
N PRO A 85 -10.04 -1.04 8.47
CA PRO A 85 -9.81 0.32 8.96
C PRO A 85 -8.45 0.40 9.67
N PRO A 86 -7.81 1.57 9.75
CA PRO A 86 -6.55 1.69 10.47
C PRO A 86 -6.68 1.23 11.92
N ALA A 87 -5.69 0.47 12.36
CA ALA A 87 -5.50 0.11 13.76
C ALA A 87 -5.51 1.36 14.66
N GLN A 88 -5.96 1.19 15.92
CA GLN A 88 -5.74 2.26 16.90
C GLN A 88 -4.23 2.47 17.00
N GLN A 89 -3.76 3.68 16.70
CA GLN A 89 -2.38 4.03 16.95
C GLN A 89 -2.19 3.92 18.46
N MET A 90 -1.45 2.90 18.91
CA MET A 90 -0.73 3.06 20.17
C MET A 90 0.00 4.38 20.03
N SER A 91 -0.24 5.32 20.94
CA SER A 91 0.55 6.53 21.10
C SER A 91 1.99 6.14 21.45
N GLN A 92 2.69 5.52 20.50
CA GLN A 92 4.13 5.53 20.49
C GLN A 92 4.49 6.96 20.15
N PRO A 93 5.32 7.63 20.97
CA PRO A 93 5.70 9.01 20.70
C PRO A 93 6.25 9.08 19.28
N ARG A 94 5.69 10.00 18.48
CA ARG A 94 5.93 10.19 17.04
C ARG A 94 7.43 10.13 16.64
N GLY A 95 8.37 10.42 17.55
CA GLY A 95 9.81 10.41 17.26
C GLY A 95 10.62 9.10 17.41
N LYS A 96 10.11 7.97 17.95
CA LYS A 96 11.00 6.79 18.16
C LYS A 96 11.45 6.08 16.88
N GLY A 97 10.59 6.06 15.85
CA GLY A 97 10.91 5.47 14.54
C GLY A 97 11.75 6.40 13.65
N GLU A 98 11.44 7.70 13.69
CA GLU A 98 12.15 8.77 12.98
C GLU A 98 13.63 8.83 13.42
N ASN A 99 13.88 8.82 14.74
CA ASN A 99 15.23 8.79 15.29
C ASN A 99 16.08 7.59 14.81
N HIS A 100 15.46 6.44 14.51
CA HIS A 100 16.19 5.24 14.08
C HIS A 100 16.65 5.31 12.63
N MET A 101 15.85 5.97 11.77
CA MET A 101 16.20 6.20 10.37
C MET A 101 17.27 7.28 10.24
N ASP A 102 17.18 8.35 11.02
CA ASP A 102 18.23 9.37 11.07
C ASP A 102 19.57 8.79 11.53
N MET A 103 19.55 7.87 12.49
CA MET A 103 20.73 7.10 12.88
C MET A 103 21.24 6.23 11.72
N ALA A 104 20.37 5.54 10.99
CA ALA A 104 20.78 4.71 9.84
C ALA A 104 21.52 5.53 8.79
N TRP A 105 20.96 6.69 8.43
CA TRP A 105 21.55 7.62 7.47
C TRP A 105 22.85 8.25 7.98
N SER A 106 22.91 8.60 9.27
CA SER A 106 24.12 9.12 9.92
C SER A 106 25.24 8.08 9.95
N PHE A 107 24.93 6.82 10.27
CA PHE A 107 25.92 5.73 10.24
C PHE A 107 26.44 5.50 8.83
N LEU A 108 25.55 5.53 7.83
CA LEU A 108 25.95 5.40 6.43
C LEU A 108 26.87 6.55 6.00
N ALA A 109 26.52 7.80 6.33
CA ALA A 109 27.32 9.00 6.05
C ALA A 109 28.72 8.97 6.69
N ASN A 110 28.86 8.29 7.83
CA ASN A 110 30.13 8.11 8.54
C ASN A 110 30.90 6.83 8.13
N GLY A 111 30.44 6.11 7.09
CA GLY A 111 31.06 4.87 6.62
C GLY A 111 30.83 3.64 7.50
N GLN A 112 29.95 3.72 8.51
CA GLN A 112 29.64 2.64 9.45
C GLN A 112 28.55 1.70 8.90
N LYS A 113 28.85 1.03 7.79
CA LYS A 113 27.88 0.24 6.99
C LYS A 113 27.14 -0.84 7.80
N GLY A 114 27.85 -1.54 8.70
CA GLY A 114 27.26 -2.62 9.50
C GLY A 114 26.20 -2.14 10.49
N GLU A 115 26.42 -0.99 11.13
CA GLU A 115 25.44 -0.39 12.04
C GLU A 115 24.27 0.22 11.27
N ALA A 116 24.55 0.90 10.14
CA ALA A 116 23.51 1.39 9.24
C ALA A 116 22.57 0.26 8.79
N GLN A 117 23.10 -0.88 8.35
CA GLN A 117 22.31 -2.03 7.91
C GLN A 117 21.40 -2.58 9.02
N LYS A 118 21.90 -2.65 10.26
CA LYS A 118 21.07 -3.04 11.43
C LYS A 118 19.94 -2.05 11.65
N CYS A 119 20.22 -0.75 11.54
CA CYS A 119 19.21 0.28 11.70
C CYS A 119 18.13 0.21 10.61
N PHE A 120 18.53 0.03 9.36
CA PHE A 120 17.62 -0.17 8.24
C PHE A 120 16.74 -1.41 8.42
N ALA A 121 17.32 -2.56 8.78
CA ALA A 121 16.57 -3.82 8.95
C ALA A 121 15.40 -3.74 9.95
N VAL A 122 15.50 -2.89 10.98
CA VAL A 122 14.41 -2.67 11.96
C VAL A 122 13.23 -1.94 11.31
N SER A 123 13.50 -0.99 10.42
CA SER A 123 12.50 -0.15 9.77
C SER A 123 11.89 -0.80 8.52
N THR A 124 12.69 -1.51 7.73
CA THR A 124 12.35 -1.98 6.38
C THR A 124 11.80 -3.41 6.29
N SER A 125 11.83 -4.17 7.39
CA SER A 125 11.38 -5.58 7.42
C SER A 125 9.85 -5.77 7.35
N ARG A 126 9.11 -4.77 6.83
CA ARG A 126 7.66 -4.70 6.83
C ARG A 126 7.10 -5.06 5.46
N ILE A 127 6.22 -6.05 5.43
CA ILE A 127 5.34 -6.31 4.28
C ILE A 127 4.41 -5.10 4.13
N ASN A 128 4.61 -4.31 3.08
CA ASN A 128 3.83 -3.12 2.75
C ASN A 128 2.70 -3.44 1.75
N GLU A 129 1.88 -2.46 1.41
CA GLU A 129 0.70 -2.67 0.55
C GLU A 129 1.05 -3.01 -0.90
N ASP A 130 2.12 -2.45 -1.46
CA ASP A 130 2.52 -2.78 -2.84
C ASP A 130 3.02 -4.21 -2.92
N PHE A 131 3.71 -4.67 -1.86
CA PHE A 131 4.13 -6.05 -1.71
C PHE A 131 2.93 -7.01 -1.74
N VAL A 132 1.87 -6.67 -0.99
CA VAL A 132 0.62 -7.44 -0.96
C VAL A 132 -0.03 -7.46 -2.33
N TYR A 133 -0.17 -6.30 -2.98
CA TYR A 133 -0.81 -6.15 -4.27
C TYR A 133 -0.09 -6.95 -5.38
N PHE A 134 1.23 -6.79 -5.49
CA PHE A 134 1.99 -7.48 -6.54
C PHE A 134 2.06 -8.99 -6.34
N LEU A 135 2.12 -9.46 -5.08
CA LEU A 135 2.11 -10.88 -4.82
C LEU A 135 0.74 -11.52 -4.98
N PHE A 136 -0.35 -10.81 -4.68
CA PHE A 136 -1.70 -11.27 -4.99
C PHE A 136 -1.81 -11.64 -6.48
N HIS A 137 -1.42 -10.72 -7.37
CA HIS A 137 -1.50 -10.95 -8.81
C HIS A 137 -0.44 -11.92 -9.34
N HIS A 138 0.75 -11.98 -8.72
CA HIS A 138 1.73 -13.02 -9.03
C HIS A 138 1.16 -14.42 -8.75
N LEU A 139 0.56 -14.63 -7.57
CA LEU A 139 -0.05 -15.91 -7.20
C LEU A 139 -1.21 -16.29 -8.12
N LYS A 140 -2.10 -15.35 -8.47
CA LYS A 140 -3.16 -15.58 -9.47
C LYS A 140 -2.58 -15.98 -10.83
N SER A 141 -1.54 -15.29 -11.30
CA SER A 141 -0.90 -15.61 -12.59
C SER A 141 -0.29 -17.02 -12.66
N LYS A 142 0.03 -17.61 -11.49
CA LYS A 142 0.53 -19.00 -11.36
C LYS A 142 -0.62 -20.03 -11.31
N GLY A 143 -1.87 -19.60 -11.40
CA GLY A 143 -3.06 -20.46 -11.32
C GLY A 143 -3.38 -20.96 -9.92
N LEU A 144 -2.92 -20.25 -8.88
CA LEU A 144 -3.22 -20.59 -7.48
C LEU A 144 -4.57 -20.00 -7.05
N GLU A 145 -5.19 -20.63 -6.06
CA GLU A 145 -6.39 -20.10 -5.44
C GLU A 145 -6.01 -18.92 -4.53
N VAL A 146 -6.51 -17.73 -4.88
CA VAL A 146 -6.23 -16.48 -4.17
C VAL A 146 -7.53 -15.73 -3.97
N PHE A 147 -7.75 -15.23 -2.77
CA PHE A 147 -8.97 -14.53 -2.37
C PHE A 147 -8.61 -13.31 -1.52
N GLN A 148 -9.18 -12.15 -1.82
CA GLN A 148 -9.09 -11.00 -0.92
C GLN A 148 -10.36 -10.95 -0.06
N ALA A 149 -10.23 -10.88 1.26
CA ALA A 149 -11.39 -10.73 2.13
C ALA A 149 -12.10 -9.39 1.85
N PRO A 150 -13.42 -9.26 2.07
CA PRO A 150 -14.08 -7.96 2.02
C PRO A 150 -13.48 -6.97 3.02
N TYR A 151 -13.22 -7.43 4.25
CA TYR A 151 -12.58 -6.67 5.32
C TYR A 151 -11.39 -7.44 5.90
N PHE A 152 -11.62 -8.34 6.85
CA PHE A 152 -10.54 -9.00 7.60
C PHE A 152 -10.27 -10.40 7.07
N ALA A 153 -9.00 -10.73 6.80
CA ALA A 153 -8.62 -12.08 6.39
C ALA A 153 -8.98 -13.11 7.48
N GLY A 154 -8.84 -12.76 8.75
CA GLY A 154 -9.11 -13.65 9.88
C GLY A 154 -10.56 -14.15 9.94
N THR A 155 -11.55 -13.27 9.75
CA THR A 155 -12.97 -13.66 9.74
C THR A 155 -13.33 -14.45 8.48
N GLN A 156 -12.73 -14.10 7.33
CA GLN A 156 -12.94 -14.85 6.09
C GLN A 156 -12.38 -16.28 6.18
N LEU A 157 -11.19 -16.43 6.76
CA LEU A 157 -10.56 -17.74 7.01
C LEU A 157 -11.42 -18.59 7.96
N ALA A 158 -12.02 -17.96 8.99
CA ALA A 158 -12.92 -18.65 9.92
C ALA A 158 -14.14 -19.23 9.20
N ILE A 159 -14.83 -18.44 8.36
CA ILE A 159 -15.98 -18.92 7.57
C ILE A 159 -15.59 -20.06 6.63
N PHE A 160 -14.44 -19.96 5.94
CA PHE A 160 -13.98 -21.04 5.06
C PHE A 160 -13.70 -22.34 5.83
N ALA A 161 -13.15 -22.25 7.04
CA ALA A 161 -12.91 -23.40 7.89
C ALA A 161 -14.22 -23.98 8.45
N GLU A 162 -15.14 -23.13 8.88
CA GLU A 162 -16.42 -23.51 9.46
C GLU A 162 -17.30 -24.27 8.46
N GLN A 163 -17.39 -23.78 7.22
CA GLN A 163 -18.14 -24.41 6.13
C GLN A 163 -17.43 -25.64 5.54
N GLY A 164 -16.31 -26.08 6.12
CA GLY A 164 -15.56 -27.24 5.64
C GLY A 164 -14.93 -27.07 4.25
N LEU A 165 -14.79 -25.85 3.76
CA LEU A 165 -14.16 -25.56 2.46
C LEU A 165 -12.65 -25.83 2.50
N VAL A 166 -12.04 -25.77 3.68
CA VAL A 166 -10.63 -26.09 3.91
C VAL A 166 -10.47 -27.06 5.07
N ASN A 167 -9.36 -27.80 5.06
CA ASN A 167 -9.06 -28.80 6.09
C ASN A 167 -8.34 -28.20 7.32
N GLY A 168 -7.82 -26.98 7.19
CA GLY A 168 -7.16 -26.26 8.27
C GLY A 168 -6.80 -24.83 7.83
N VAL A 169 -6.34 -24.05 8.80
CA VAL A 169 -5.91 -22.66 8.58
C VAL A 169 -4.47 -22.50 9.05
N PHE A 170 -3.63 -21.87 8.23
CA PHE A 170 -2.28 -21.44 8.57
C PHE A 170 -2.24 -19.92 8.74
N GLY A 171 -1.88 -19.45 9.93
CA GLY A 171 -1.90 -18.02 10.24
C GLY A 171 -1.50 -17.70 11.68
N PRO A 172 -1.75 -16.45 12.14
CA PRO A 172 -1.39 -16.03 13.48
C PRO A 172 -2.31 -16.68 14.54
N PRO A 173 -1.86 -16.82 15.80
CA PRO A 173 -2.70 -17.33 16.90
C PRO A 173 -3.99 -16.53 17.13
N GLY A 174 -4.04 -15.27 16.70
CA GLY A 174 -5.26 -14.47 16.77
C GLY A 174 -6.42 -15.01 15.93
N LEU A 175 -6.19 -16.01 15.06
CA LEU A 175 -7.27 -16.74 14.39
C LEU A 175 -8.22 -17.45 15.37
N LEU A 176 -7.71 -17.84 16.54
CA LEU A 176 -8.50 -18.44 17.62
C LEU A 176 -9.63 -17.51 18.10
N LEU A 177 -9.47 -16.18 17.98
CA LEU A 177 -10.49 -15.19 18.34
C LEU A 177 -11.77 -15.33 17.50
N TYR A 178 -11.64 -15.87 16.29
CA TYR A 178 -12.75 -16.04 15.35
C TYR A 178 -13.34 -17.46 15.41
N GLY A 179 -12.93 -18.29 16.37
CA GLY A 179 -13.44 -19.66 16.52
C GLY A 179 -12.77 -20.70 15.64
N VAL A 180 -11.62 -20.39 15.01
CA VAL A 180 -10.84 -21.37 14.24
C VAL A 180 -10.34 -22.46 15.18
N LYS A 181 -10.88 -23.69 15.04
CA LYS A 181 -10.56 -24.81 15.95
C LYS A 181 -9.11 -25.26 15.88
N LYS A 182 -8.57 -25.41 14.65
CA LYS A 182 -7.20 -25.88 14.41
C LYS A 182 -6.43 -24.83 13.63
N CYS A 183 -5.44 -24.22 14.28
CA CYS A 183 -4.62 -23.16 13.71
C CYS A 183 -3.17 -23.61 13.60
N ILE A 184 -2.68 -23.82 12.38
CA ILE A 184 -1.25 -24.04 12.13
C ILE A 184 -0.55 -22.69 12.27
N VAL A 185 0.51 -22.63 13.08
CA VAL A 185 1.27 -21.41 13.34
C VAL A 185 2.67 -21.43 12.74
N GLN A 186 3.17 -22.62 12.37
CA GLN A 186 4.48 -22.77 11.73
C GLN A 186 4.54 -24.00 10.83
N LEU A 187 5.07 -23.83 9.61
CA LEU A 187 5.46 -24.91 8.72
C LEU A 187 7.00 -25.01 8.68
N ASN A 188 7.56 -26.20 8.87
CA ASN A 188 9.00 -26.43 8.82
C ASN A 188 9.35 -27.53 7.81
N PHE A 189 9.53 -27.10 6.55
CA PHE A 189 9.86 -28.00 5.44
C PHE A 189 11.22 -28.70 5.60
N TYR A 190 12.19 -28.06 6.26
CA TYR A 190 13.50 -28.67 6.53
C TYR A 190 13.41 -29.84 7.52
N ARG A 191 12.64 -29.67 8.59
CA ARG A 191 12.45 -30.71 9.62
C ARG A 191 11.32 -31.70 9.29
N GLY A 192 10.56 -31.47 8.22
CA GLY A 192 9.42 -32.32 7.90
C GLY A 192 8.28 -32.23 8.92
N SER A 193 8.14 -31.10 9.63
CA SER A 193 7.16 -30.95 10.73
C SER A 193 6.39 -29.62 10.66
N PHE A 194 5.29 -29.53 11.37
CA PHE A 194 4.54 -28.29 11.59
C PHE A 194 4.06 -28.18 13.03
N ASP A 195 3.86 -26.94 13.48
CA ASP A 195 3.37 -26.62 14.82
C ASP A 195 1.97 -26.00 14.71
N TRP A 196 1.06 -26.41 15.61
CA TRP A 196 -0.34 -26.03 15.55
C TRP A 196 -0.99 -25.90 16.93
N LEU A 197 -2.13 -25.22 16.97
CA LEU A 197 -2.93 -24.91 18.15
C LEU A 197 -4.32 -25.53 18.01
N ASP A 198 -4.81 -26.12 19.10
CA ASP A 198 -6.19 -26.59 19.23
C ASP A 198 -6.96 -25.68 20.21
N LEU A 199 -8.01 -25.02 19.71
CA LEU A 199 -8.82 -24.10 20.51
C LEU A 199 -9.51 -24.81 21.67
N ASP A 200 -10.01 -26.03 21.46
CA ASP A 200 -10.78 -26.75 22.46
C ASP A 200 -9.87 -27.17 23.64
N ASP A 201 -8.62 -27.55 23.36
CA ASP A 201 -7.60 -27.85 24.38
C ASP A 201 -7.24 -26.61 25.20
N ILE A 202 -7.10 -25.45 24.54
CA ILE A 202 -6.79 -24.18 25.20
C ILE A 202 -7.93 -23.76 26.15
N LEU A 203 -9.17 -23.79 25.67
CA LEU A 203 -10.35 -23.44 26.47
C LEU A 203 -10.52 -24.41 27.65
N SER A 204 -10.31 -25.71 27.43
CA SER A 204 -10.39 -26.74 28.47
C SER A 204 -9.30 -26.57 29.52
N ARG A 205 -8.05 -26.31 29.10
CA ARG A 205 -6.90 -26.07 29.99
C ARG A 205 -7.16 -24.89 30.92
N TRP A 206 -7.73 -23.81 30.39
CA TRP A 206 -8.04 -22.63 31.17
C TRP A 206 -9.41 -22.68 31.82
N GLN A 207 -10.27 -23.65 31.55
CA GLN A 207 -11.63 -23.71 32.10
C GLN A 207 -12.42 -22.42 31.83
N ILE A 208 -12.34 -21.91 30.61
CA ILE A 208 -13.04 -20.70 30.16
C ILE A 208 -13.80 -20.98 28.87
N GLN A 209 -14.78 -20.13 28.53
CA GLN A 209 -15.48 -20.21 27.25
C GLN A 209 -14.81 -19.31 26.20
N LEU A 210 -15.17 -19.49 24.92
CA LEU A 210 -14.64 -18.68 23.83
C LEU A 210 -14.81 -17.16 24.06
N PRO A 211 -15.97 -16.65 24.53
CA PRO A 211 -16.13 -15.22 24.81
C PRO A 211 -15.11 -14.69 25.84
N ASP A 212 -14.84 -15.46 26.90
CA ASP A 212 -13.86 -15.10 27.94
C ASP A 212 -12.44 -15.09 27.37
N PHE A 213 -12.11 -16.05 26.51
CA PHE A 213 -10.82 -16.09 25.82
C PHE A 213 -10.62 -14.90 24.89
N VAL A 214 -11.65 -14.52 24.14
CA VAL A 214 -11.65 -13.32 23.29
C VAL A 214 -11.39 -12.09 24.14
N ASP A 215 -12.08 -11.96 25.28
CA ASP A 215 -11.92 -10.82 26.19
C ASP A 215 -10.52 -10.77 26.80
N ALA A 216 -9.97 -11.91 27.23
CA ALA A 216 -8.61 -11.98 27.74
C ALA A 216 -7.59 -11.54 26.69
N CYS A 217 -7.74 -11.95 25.44
CA CYS A 217 -6.86 -11.53 24.36
C CYS A 217 -6.98 -10.03 24.04
N MET A 218 -8.20 -9.49 24.07
CA MET A 218 -8.44 -8.06 23.87
C MET A 218 -7.78 -7.23 24.99
N LEU A 219 -8.00 -7.62 26.25
CA LEU A 219 -7.35 -6.99 27.41
C LEU A 219 -5.83 -7.15 27.38
N ALA A 220 -5.28 -8.26 26.87
CA ALA A 220 -3.84 -8.39 26.70
C ALA A 220 -3.26 -7.37 25.69
N GLY A 221 -4.09 -6.92 24.75
CA GLY A 221 -3.75 -5.94 23.73
C GLY A 221 -3.69 -6.56 22.34
N THR A 222 -4.33 -5.87 21.41
CA THR A 222 -4.43 -6.19 19.99
C THR A 222 -4.09 -4.95 19.14
N GLU A 223 -4.28 -5.03 17.83
CA GLU A 223 -4.13 -3.88 16.92
C GLU A 223 -5.27 -2.87 17.06
N TYR A 224 -6.41 -3.25 17.63
CA TYR A 224 -7.60 -2.39 17.74
C TYR A 224 -8.03 -2.10 19.18
N SER A 225 -7.35 -2.70 20.16
CA SER A 225 -7.62 -2.49 21.58
C SER A 225 -6.30 -2.51 22.34
N LEU A 226 -6.04 -1.44 23.10
CA LEU A 226 -4.80 -1.28 23.87
C LEU A 226 -4.71 -2.33 24.98
N THR A 227 -3.50 -2.68 25.40
CA THR A 227 -3.32 -3.53 26.59
C THR A 227 -3.98 -2.86 27.80
N TYR A 228 -4.77 -3.64 28.53
CA TYR A 228 -5.44 -3.23 29.75
C TYR A 228 -4.41 -2.67 30.72
N PRO A 229 -4.54 -1.40 31.12
CA PRO A 229 -3.43 -0.74 31.79
C PRO A 229 -3.04 -1.40 33.14
N TYR A 230 -3.93 -2.13 33.83
CA TYR A 230 -3.62 -2.75 35.14
C TYR A 230 -2.54 -3.84 35.05
N PHE A 231 -2.34 -4.40 33.86
CA PHE A 231 -1.24 -5.33 33.61
C PHE A 231 0.15 -4.67 33.63
N TYR A 232 0.23 -3.34 33.73
CA TYR A 232 1.48 -2.62 33.98
C TYR A 232 1.78 -2.41 35.47
N THR A 233 0.92 -2.83 36.40
CA THR A 233 1.20 -2.72 37.84
C THR A 233 2.07 -3.88 38.34
N ASP A 234 2.89 -3.64 39.36
CA ASP A 234 3.85 -4.62 39.90
C ASP A 234 3.19 -5.96 40.30
N GLN A 235 1.92 -5.95 40.68
CA GLN A 235 1.15 -7.14 41.06
C GLN A 235 1.01 -8.16 39.91
N TYR A 236 1.02 -7.70 38.66
CA TYR A 236 0.78 -8.53 37.46
C TYR A 236 2.00 -8.60 36.53
N GLN A 237 3.13 -8.04 36.95
CA GLN A 237 4.40 -8.11 36.22
C GLN A 237 5.29 -9.24 36.75
N VAL A 238 6.08 -9.85 35.87
CA VAL A 238 7.12 -10.80 36.25
C VAL A 238 8.47 -10.07 36.31
N SER A 239 9.18 -10.18 37.44
CA SER A 239 10.49 -9.56 37.66
C SER A 239 11.53 -10.05 36.63
N GLN A 240 12.25 -9.15 35.97
CA GLN A 240 13.34 -9.52 35.06
C GLN A 240 14.70 -9.57 35.77
N PRO A 241 15.55 -10.58 35.48
CA PRO A 241 16.96 -10.54 35.88
C PRO A 241 17.70 -9.48 35.04
N GLY A 242 18.24 -8.44 35.69
CA GLY A 242 19.18 -7.50 35.06
C GLY A 242 18.59 -6.29 34.34
N GLY A 243 17.30 -5.99 34.47
CA GLY A 243 16.66 -4.79 33.89
C GLY A 243 15.57 -4.23 34.80
N GLY A 244 15.53 -2.91 34.99
CA GLY A 244 14.66 -2.20 35.94
C GLY A 244 13.17 -2.08 35.56
N GLY A 245 12.53 -3.17 35.11
CA GLY A 245 11.09 -3.21 34.86
C GLY A 245 10.58 -4.64 34.63
N GLY A 246 9.36 -4.96 35.09
CA GLY A 246 8.78 -6.28 34.93
C GLY A 246 8.11 -6.49 33.56
N ARG A 247 7.99 -7.77 33.15
CA ARG A 247 7.42 -8.17 31.86
C ARG A 247 5.91 -8.47 32.01
N PHE A 248 5.11 -8.06 31.02
CA PHE A 248 3.70 -8.44 30.90
C PHE A 248 3.52 -9.96 30.97
N ASN A 249 2.57 -10.42 31.78
CA ASN A 249 2.16 -11.82 31.90
C ASN A 249 0.74 -12.01 31.34
N PHE A 250 0.57 -12.93 30.37
CA PHE A 250 -0.73 -13.20 29.77
C PHE A 250 -1.70 -13.89 30.76
N ASP A 251 -1.19 -14.63 31.75
CA ASP A 251 -2.01 -15.32 32.76
C ASP A 251 -2.84 -14.33 33.60
N ALA A 252 -2.37 -13.08 33.74
CA ALA A 252 -3.11 -12.01 34.38
C ALA A 252 -4.44 -11.74 33.65
N ALA A 253 -4.44 -11.77 32.31
CA ALA A 253 -5.66 -11.56 31.53
C ALA A 253 -6.68 -12.68 31.73
N ILE A 254 -6.21 -13.93 31.76
CA ILE A 254 -7.05 -15.10 32.06
C ILE A 254 -7.63 -15.03 33.47
N THR A 255 -6.82 -14.63 34.45
CA THR A 255 -7.24 -14.45 35.84
C THR A 255 -8.30 -13.36 35.98
N VAL A 256 -8.13 -12.23 35.29
CA VAL A 256 -9.08 -11.11 35.33
C VAL A 256 -10.44 -11.51 34.78
N VAL A 257 -10.51 -12.15 33.61
CA VAL A 257 -11.80 -12.53 33.01
C VAL A 257 -12.55 -13.59 33.80
N LYS A 258 -11.83 -14.46 34.53
CA LYS A 258 -12.44 -15.47 35.42
C LYS A 258 -13.08 -14.89 36.67
N ASN A 259 -12.47 -13.85 37.24
CA ASN A 259 -12.77 -13.42 38.60
C ASN A 259 -13.82 -12.30 38.68
N ALA A 260 -14.01 -11.50 37.63
CA ALA A 260 -15.07 -10.51 37.62
C ALA A 260 -15.47 -10.09 36.19
N PRO A 261 -16.74 -9.65 36.01
CA PRO A 261 -17.22 -9.18 34.72
C PRO A 261 -16.44 -7.93 34.29
N LEU A 262 -16.21 -7.84 32.98
CA LEU A 262 -15.34 -6.83 32.38
C LEU A 262 -15.71 -5.38 32.75
N ILE A 263 -17.02 -5.10 32.88
CA ILE A 263 -17.54 -3.77 33.21
C ILE A 263 -17.11 -3.29 34.60
N SER A 264 -16.94 -4.22 35.55
CA SER A 264 -16.44 -3.90 36.89
C SER A 264 -15.02 -3.38 36.82
N TRP A 265 -14.18 -3.95 35.95
CA TRP A 265 -12.78 -3.56 35.82
C TRP A 265 -12.59 -2.24 35.09
N LEU A 266 -13.31 -2.04 33.98
CA LEU A 266 -13.25 -0.82 33.17
C LEU A 266 -13.64 0.45 33.95
N SER A 267 -14.35 0.32 35.06
CA SER A 267 -14.78 1.45 35.91
C SER A 267 -13.70 2.01 36.85
N THR A 268 -12.60 1.29 37.08
CA THR A 268 -11.73 1.48 38.26
C THR A 268 -10.49 2.35 38.06
N TRP A 269 -10.20 2.83 36.84
CA TRP A 269 -8.98 3.59 36.58
C TRP A 269 -9.20 4.76 35.62
N GLY A 270 -8.53 5.87 35.93
CA GLY A 270 -8.01 6.83 34.98
C GLY A 270 -8.59 8.21 35.23
N THR A 271 -8.19 9.16 34.38
CA THR A 271 -9.11 10.25 34.08
C THR A 271 -10.30 9.66 33.31
N GLU A 272 -11.45 10.32 33.40
CA GLU A 272 -12.65 9.90 32.68
C GLU A 272 -12.40 9.76 31.16
N GLU A 273 -11.56 10.63 30.60
CA GLU A 273 -11.16 10.62 29.19
C GLU A 273 -10.32 9.38 28.81
N SER A 274 -9.27 9.06 29.57
CA SER A 274 -8.41 7.89 29.31
C SER A 274 -9.21 6.58 29.39
N ARG A 275 -10.12 6.52 30.36
CA ARG A 275 -11.07 5.43 30.51
C ARG A 275 -12.00 5.32 29.31
N ALA A 276 -12.59 6.44 28.87
CA ALA A 276 -13.49 6.47 27.71
C ALA A 276 -12.79 5.96 26.44
N GLN A 277 -11.56 6.42 26.15
CA GLN A 277 -10.79 5.97 24.99
C GLN A 277 -10.48 4.46 25.02
N HIS A 278 -10.17 3.92 26.21
CA HIS A 278 -9.91 2.49 26.37
C HIS A 278 -11.17 1.64 26.17
N ILE A 279 -12.29 2.08 26.75
CA ILE A 279 -13.61 1.43 26.58
C ILE A 279 -14.01 1.46 25.11
N GLU A 280 -13.88 2.61 24.45
CA GLU A 280 -14.18 2.78 23.02
C GLU A 280 -13.36 1.82 22.16
N GLY A 281 -12.03 1.76 22.36
CA GLY A 281 -11.16 0.83 21.63
C GLY A 281 -11.51 -0.64 21.86
N TYR A 282 -11.82 -1.02 23.10
CA TYR A 282 -12.31 -2.35 23.41
C TYR A 282 -13.63 -2.65 22.66
N CYS A 283 -14.63 -1.77 22.74
CA CYS A 283 -15.91 -1.92 22.06
C CYS A 283 -15.74 -2.05 20.53
N HIS A 284 -14.93 -1.18 19.92
CA HIS A 284 -14.59 -1.21 18.49
C HIS A 284 -13.94 -2.55 18.10
N CYS A 285 -12.97 -3.01 18.87
CA CYS A 285 -12.33 -4.29 18.61
C CYS A 285 -13.32 -5.47 18.76
N LYS A 286 -14.24 -5.43 19.75
CA LYS A 286 -15.23 -6.49 19.96
C LYS A 286 -16.17 -6.61 18.77
N VAL A 287 -16.70 -5.49 18.27
CA VAL A 287 -17.63 -5.48 17.13
C VAL A 287 -16.91 -5.88 15.84
N ILE A 288 -15.64 -5.52 15.66
CA ILE A 288 -14.81 -5.99 14.55
C ILE A 288 -14.67 -7.51 14.60
N ILE A 289 -14.32 -8.10 15.76
CA ILE A 289 -14.13 -9.56 15.88
C ILE A 289 -15.42 -10.33 15.61
N THR A 290 -16.57 -9.76 15.97
CA THR A 290 -17.85 -10.46 15.98
C THR A 290 -18.73 -10.22 14.76
N HIS A 291 -18.63 -9.05 14.10
CA HIS A 291 -19.59 -8.61 13.07
C HIS A 291 -18.93 -8.11 11.77
N SER A 292 -17.61 -8.25 11.60
CA SER A 292 -16.93 -7.78 10.37
C SER A 292 -17.55 -8.41 9.12
N PRO A 293 -17.74 -7.66 8.01
CA PRO A 293 -18.29 -8.23 6.80
C PRO A 293 -17.37 -9.30 6.18
N VAL A 294 -17.98 -10.41 5.77
CA VAL A 294 -17.34 -11.58 5.17
C VAL A 294 -18.12 -12.04 3.95
N TYR A 295 -17.43 -12.58 2.95
CA TYR A 295 -18.11 -13.27 1.86
C TYR A 295 -18.54 -14.65 2.36
N ASN A 296 -19.82 -14.96 2.25
CA ASN A 296 -20.38 -16.28 2.57
C ASN A 296 -20.62 -17.06 1.26
N PRO A 297 -19.82 -18.09 0.97
CA PRO A 297 -19.94 -18.91 -0.23
C PRO A 297 -21.31 -19.59 -0.40
N GLU A 298 -21.91 -20.10 0.68
CA GLU A 298 -23.25 -20.72 0.62
C GLU A 298 -24.35 -19.72 0.30
N ALA A 299 -24.25 -18.51 0.85
CA ALA A 299 -25.22 -17.43 0.59
C ALA A 299 -24.95 -16.68 -0.72
N GLY A 300 -23.77 -16.86 -1.32
CA GLY A 300 -23.31 -16.16 -2.51
C GLY A 300 -23.22 -14.63 -2.34
N LYS A 301 -23.10 -14.13 -1.10
CA LYS A 301 -23.11 -12.69 -0.81
C LYS A 301 -22.24 -12.31 0.40
N VAL A 302 -21.95 -11.02 0.52
CA VAL A 302 -21.30 -10.48 1.73
C VAL A 302 -22.34 -10.31 2.83
N VAL A 303 -22.01 -10.86 4.00
CA VAL A 303 -22.84 -10.82 5.22
C VAL A 303 -21.97 -10.41 6.40
N PRO A 304 -22.55 -9.86 7.48
CA PRO A 304 -21.86 -9.74 8.75
C PRO A 304 -21.36 -11.11 9.22
N PHE A 305 -20.12 -11.19 9.68
CA PHE A 305 -19.62 -12.38 10.34
C PHE A 305 -20.51 -12.70 11.55
N SER A 306 -20.71 -13.98 11.80
CA SER A 306 -21.36 -14.46 13.01
C SER A 306 -20.61 -15.70 13.45
N GLN A 307 -20.11 -15.70 14.68
CA GLN A 307 -19.41 -16.86 15.22
C GLN A 307 -20.43 -17.97 15.51
N CYS A 308 -20.52 -18.95 14.62
CA CYS A 308 -21.32 -20.15 14.87
C CYS A 308 -20.58 -21.03 15.87
N THR A 309 -20.98 -20.91 17.13
CA THR A 309 -20.50 -21.76 18.21
C THR A 309 -21.15 -23.13 18.07
N VAL A 310 -20.44 -24.07 17.42
CA VAL A 310 -20.93 -25.43 17.14
C VAL A 310 -21.31 -26.21 18.42
N ASN A 311 -21.09 -25.67 19.63
CA ASN A 311 -21.49 -26.28 20.92
C ASN A 311 -21.95 -25.26 22.00
N ALA A 312 -22.24 -23.99 21.69
CA ALA A 312 -22.76 -23.09 22.74
C ALA A 312 -24.28 -23.18 22.82
N ALA A 313 -24.80 -23.03 24.04
CA ALA A 313 -26.21 -22.73 24.26
C ALA A 313 -26.65 -21.58 23.32
N PRO A 314 -27.91 -21.57 22.83
CA PRO A 314 -28.39 -20.52 21.94
C PRO A 314 -28.04 -19.16 22.53
N VAL A 315 -27.14 -18.46 21.85
CA VAL A 315 -26.77 -17.09 22.19
C VAL A 315 -28.07 -16.29 22.10
N LYS A 316 -28.47 -15.63 23.21
CA LYS A 316 -29.68 -14.79 23.24
C LYS A 316 -29.65 -13.84 22.04
N GLU A 317 -30.76 -13.70 21.30
CA GLU A 317 -30.88 -12.84 20.09
C GLU A 317 -30.28 -11.43 20.28
N GLU A 318 -30.31 -10.93 21.51
CA GLU A 318 -29.73 -9.64 21.92
C GLU A 318 -28.23 -9.50 21.59
N HIS A 319 -27.44 -10.58 21.63
CA HIS A 319 -25.99 -10.56 21.40
C HIS A 319 -25.62 -10.72 19.90
N GLN A 320 -26.60 -10.90 19.03
CA GLN A 320 -26.44 -10.92 17.56
C GLN A 320 -26.80 -9.57 16.91
N ARG A 321 -27.28 -8.59 17.69
CA ARG A 321 -27.61 -7.27 17.15
C ARG A 321 -26.34 -6.47 16.88
N ILE A 322 -26.14 -6.16 15.60
CA ILE A 322 -25.15 -5.19 15.15
C ILE A 322 -25.51 -3.82 15.74
N PRO A 323 -24.55 -3.12 16.39
CA PRO A 323 -24.78 -1.77 16.90
C PRO A 323 -25.23 -0.80 15.80
N GLN A 324 -26.12 0.14 16.13
CA GLN A 324 -26.66 1.11 15.16
C GLN A 324 -25.57 2.01 14.56
N ASP A 325 -24.52 2.27 15.32
CA ASP A 325 -23.38 3.10 14.99
C ASP A 325 -22.17 2.31 14.45
N PHE A 326 -22.33 1.01 14.15
CA PHE A 326 -21.26 0.17 13.62
C PHE A 326 -20.61 0.72 12.34
N ALA A 327 -21.39 1.46 11.53
CA ALA A 327 -20.88 2.15 10.35
C ALA A 327 -19.79 3.20 10.67
N ASN A 328 -19.73 3.75 11.89
CA ASN A 328 -18.64 4.63 12.32
C ASN A 328 -17.32 3.86 12.48
N VAL A 329 -17.40 2.56 12.75
CA VAL A 329 -16.25 1.67 12.99
C VAL A 329 -15.75 1.02 11.71
N ILE A 330 -16.61 0.61 10.77
CA ILE A 330 -16.20 -0.09 9.54
C ILE A 330 -16.50 0.68 8.23
N GLY A 331 -17.28 1.75 8.29
CA GLY A 331 -17.76 2.50 7.13
C GLY A 331 -19.18 2.11 6.69
N ASP A 332 -19.76 2.92 5.81
CA ASP A 332 -21.03 2.67 5.14
C ASP A 332 -20.99 1.34 4.36
N CYS A 333 -22.10 0.59 4.38
CA CYS A 333 -22.24 -0.60 3.54
C CYS A 333 -22.19 -0.24 2.06
N LEU A 334 -21.30 -0.91 1.33
CA LEU A 334 -21.14 -0.84 -0.12
C LEU A 334 -22.03 -1.89 -0.84
N PRO A 335 -22.36 -1.69 -2.12
CA PRO A 335 -23.05 -2.72 -2.92
C PRO A 335 -22.26 -4.03 -3.01
N HIS A 336 -22.98 -5.15 -3.18
CA HIS A 336 -22.37 -6.48 -3.16
C HIS A 336 -21.32 -6.65 -4.27
N GLU A 337 -21.61 -6.07 -5.43
CA GLU A 337 -20.80 -6.09 -6.63
C GLU A 337 -19.40 -5.51 -6.37
N LEU A 338 -19.29 -4.44 -5.56
CA LEU A 338 -18.01 -3.84 -5.19
C LEU A 338 -17.15 -4.80 -4.39
N TYR A 339 -17.76 -5.51 -3.43
CA TYR A 339 -17.02 -6.48 -2.63
C TYR A 339 -16.51 -7.65 -3.48
N LEU A 340 -17.27 -8.11 -4.48
CA LEU A 340 -16.81 -9.16 -5.38
C LEU A 340 -15.59 -8.71 -6.20
N LEU A 341 -15.60 -7.47 -6.71
CA LEU A 341 -14.45 -6.91 -7.42
C LEU A 341 -13.21 -6.77 -6.50
N ILE A 342 -13.41 -6.45 -5.23
CA ILE A 342 -12.32 -6.49 -4.22
C ILE A 342 -11.84 -7.93 -4.04
N CYS A 343 -12.74 -8.89 -3.85
CA CYS A 343 -12.39 -10.29 -3.60
C CYS A 343 -11.56 -10.91 -4.73
N ASP A 344 -11.86 -10.54 -5.97
CA ASP A 344 -11.12 -10.97 -7.17
C ASP A 344 -9.81 -10.21 -7.41
N GLY A 345 -9.55 -9.15 -6.64
CA GLY A 345 -8.41 -8.23 -6.77
C GLY A 345 -8.50 -7.30 -7.96
N VAL A 346 -9.69 -7.07 -8.49
CA VAL A 346 -9.95 -6.10 -9.57
C VAL A 346 -9.95 -4.67 -9.02
N LEU A 347 -10.47 -4.48 -7.81
CA LEU A 347 -10.56 -3.19 -7.14
C LEU A 347 -9.65 -3.19 -5.90
N SER A 348 -8.77 -2.19 -5.78
CA SER A 348 -7.97 -2.02 -4.56
C SER A 348 -8.86 -1.68 -3.36
N SER A 349 -8.49 -2.09 -2.15
CA SER A 349 -9.30 -1.85 -0.95
C SER A 349 -9.32 -0.38 -0.48
N LYS A 350 -8.31 0.42 -0.84
CA LYS A 350 -8.16 1.81 -0.34
C LYS A 350 -9.31 2.73 -0.75
N LEU A 351 -9.68 2.70 -2.03
CA LEU A 351 -10.70 3.59 -2.58
C LEU A 351 -12.10 3.31 -2.01
N PRO A 352 -12.60 2.05 -2.05
CA PRO A 352 -13.81 1.65 -1.36
C PRO A 352 -13.81 1.97 0.13
N LEU A 353 -12.69 1.72 0.83
CA LEU A 353 -12.57 2.05 2.25
C LEU A 353 -12.69 3.55 2.51
N ALA A 354 -12.03 4.38 1.69
CA ALA A 354 -12.09 5.83 1.80
C ALA A 354 -13.52 6.36 1.57
N LEU A 355 -14.21 5.81 0.58
CA LEU A 355 -15.60 6.17 0.27
C LEU A 355 -16.58 5.69 1.37
N ALA A 356 -16.41 4.47 1.87
CA ALA A 356 -17.24 3.91 2.93
C ALA A 356 -17.08 4.68 4.24
N ARG A 357 -15.84 4.98 4.65
CA ARG A 357 -15.56 5.68 5.92
C ARG A 357 -15.69 7.19 5.83
N GLY A 358 -15.51 7.79 4.65
CA GLY A 358 -15.31 9.24 4.55
C GLY A 358 -13.94 9.69 5.04
N VAL A 359 -12.92 8.82 5.02
CA VAL A 359 -11.55 9.18 5.43
C VAL A 359 -10.52 8.50 4.52
N TRP A 360 -9.62 9.29 3.94
CA TRP A 360 -8.44 8.82 3.22
C TRP A 360 -7.22 8.83 4.14
N TYR A 361 -6.63 7.66 4.36
CA TYR A 361 -5.47 7.53 5.26
C TYR A 361 -4.16 7.50 4.47
N GLU A 362 -3.28 8.46 4.74
CA GLU A 362 -1.90 8.53 4.28
C GLU A 362 -0.94 8.55 5.48
N GLN A 363 -0.98 7.47 6.28
CA GLN A 363 -0.32 7.40 7.58
C GLN A 363 1.14 6.89 7.54
N THR A 364 1.65 6.51 6.37
CA THR A 364 3.02 5.98 6.26
C THR A 364 3.98 7.12 5.93
N ALA A 365 4.85 7.46 6.89
CA ALA A 365 5.96 8.37 6.65
C ALA A 365 6.96 7.73 5.66
N PRO A 366 7.55 8.51 4.74
CA PRO A 366 8.63 8.05 3.87
C PRO A 366 9.91 7.81 4.69
N LEU A 367 10.89 7.09 4.13
CA LEU A 367 12.19 6.91 4.79
C LEU A 367 13.04 8.19 4.81
N VAL A 368 12.74 9.13 3.91
CA VAL A 368 13.32 10.47 3.84
C VAL A 368 12.15 11.43 3.69
N ASP A 369 11.92 12.25 4.72
CA ASP A 369 10.79 13.17 4.77
C ASP A 369 11.19 14.54 4.21
N THR A 370 10.78 14.79 2.97
CA THR A 370 11.13 15.97 2.18
C THR A 370 9.94 16.92 2.02
N SER A 371 10.18 18.21 1.83
CA SER A 371 9.11 19.18 1.55
C SER A 371 8.36 18.82 0.25
N GLU A 372 9.07 18.36 -0.78
CA GLU A 372 8.54 17.98 -2.09
C GLU A 372 7.57 16.81 -1.99
N TYR A 373 7.91 15.77 -1.21
CA TYR A 373 7.02 14.65 -0.92
C TYR A 373 5.73 15.09 -0.23
N ARG A 374 5.81 15.95 0.80
CA ARG A 374 4.61 16.42 1.52
C ARG A 374 3.70 17.28 0.61
N THR A 375 4.30 18.13 -0.22
CA THR A 375 3.60 18.92 -1.24
C THR A 375 2.92 18.00 -2.26
N LEU A 376 3.65 17.04 -2.84
CA LEU A 376 3.08 16.05 -3.77
C LEU A 376 1.90 15.30 -3.16
N VAL A 377 2.01 14.84 -1.92
CA VAL A 377 0.91 14.16 -1.23
C VAL A 377 -0.34 15.03 -1.19
N THR A 378 -0.19 16.34 -1.02
CA THR A 378 -1.29 17.32 -0.99
C THR A 378 -1.84 17.59 -2.40
N ASP A 379 -0.96 17.81 -3.39
CA ASP A 379 -1.33 18.13 -4.77
C ASP A 379 -2.03 16.97 -5.49
N LEU A 380 -1.89 15.74 -4.99
CA LEU A 380 -2.61 14.58 -5.51
C LEU A 380 -4.12 14.57 -5.17
N LYS A 381 -4.63 15.60 -4.49
CA LYS A 381 -6.04 15.73 -4.11
C LYS A 381 -6.99 15.57 -5.31
N ASP A 382 -6.78 16.31 -6.39
CA ASP A 382 -7.68 16.31 -7.55
C ASP A 382 -7.78 14.92 -8.20
N TYR A 383 -6.64 14.23 -8.29
CA TYR A 383 -6.59 12.85 -8.79
C TYR A 383 -7.37 11.88 -7.91
N ARG A 384 -7.28 12.03 -6.58
CA ARG A 384 -8.07 11.21 -5.64
C ARG A 384 -9.56 11.54 -5.76
N GLN A 385 -9.94 12.79 -6.00
CA GLN A 385 -11.33 13.20 -6.21
C GLN A 385 -11.93 12.59 -7.49
N ARG A 386 -11.22 12.65 -8.62
CA ARG A 386 -11.62 11.99 -9.87
C ARG A 386 -11.77 10.48 -9.71
N ALA A 387 -10.81 9.84 -9.05
CA ALA A 387 -10.86 8.43 -8.73
C ALA A 387 -12.08 8.04 -7.89
N LEU A 388 -12.34 8.80 -6.82
CA LEU A 388 -13.52 8.61 -5.96
C LEU A 388 -14.82 8.86 -6.74
N GLY A 389 -14.85 9.84 -7.64
CA GLY A 389 -16.01 10.15 -8.47
C GLY A 389 -16.33 9.07 -9.49
N ARG A 390 -15.31 8.48 -10.13
CA ARG A 390 -15.48 7.28 -10.96
C ARG A 390 -16.03 6.11 -10.14
N LEU A 391 -15.57 5.95 -8.89
CA LEU A 391 -16.09 4.94 -7.97
C LEU A 391 -17.54 5.20 -7.54
N ALA A 392 -17.87 6.44 -7.23
CA ALA A 392 -19.17 6.85 -6.71
C ALA A 392 -20.25 6.92 -7.79
N ARG A 393 -19.89 7.19 -9.06
CA ARG A 393 -20.83 7.40 -10.18
C ARG A 393 -21.94 6.35 -10.30
N PRO A 394 -21.65 5.02 -10.30
CA PRO A 394 -22.71 4.00 -10.38
C PRO A 394 -23.40 3.69 -9.03
N LEU A 395 -22.96 4.30 -7.93
CA LEU A 395 -23.50 4.03 -6.59
C LEU A 395 -24.68 4.96 -6.26
N HIS A 396 -25.34 4.68 -5.13
CA HIS A 396 -26.40 5.51 -4.60
C HIS A 396 -25.93 6.96 -4.39
N ALA A 397 -26.80 7.95 -4.65
CA ALA A 397 -26.49 9.39 -4.60
C ALA A 397 -25.85 9.87 -3.28
N LYS A 398 -26.10 9.16 -2.18
CA LYS A 398 -25.42 9.41 -0.88
C LYS A 398 -23.89 9.38 -0.97
N PHE A 399 -23.33 8.60 -1.90
CA PHE A 399 -21.88 8.50 -2.11
C PHE A 399 -21.35 9.60 -3.03
N HIS A 400 -22.17 10.27 -3.83
CA HIS A 400 -21.72 11.31 -4.77
C HIS A 400 -21.23 12.57 -4.05
N GLN A 401 -21.81 12.87 -2.88
CA GLN A 401 -21.46 14.03 -2.05
C GLN A 401 -20.76 13.64 -0.75
N LYS A 402 -20.25 12.39 -0.67
CA LYS A 402 -19.59 11.90 0.55
C LYS A 402 -18.31 12.71 0.78
N ARG A 403 -18.26 13.43 1.91
CA ARG A 403 -17.06 14.14 2.34
C ARG A 403 -16.00 13.11 2.79
N VAL A 404 -14.81 13.18 2.21
CA VAL A 404 -13.66 12.32 2.51
C VAL A 404 -12.54 13.16 3.12
N GLU A 405 -12.34 13.05 4.42
CA GLU A 405 -11.27 13.74 5.15
C GLU A 405 -9.91 13.10 4.85
N MET A 406 -8.89 13.90 4.56
CA MET A 406 -7.54 13.39 4.34
C MET A 406 -6.74 13.41 5.66
N LYS A 407 -6.29 12.25 6.12
CA LYS A 407 -5.44 12.10 7.31
C LYS A 407 -4.04 11.67 6.94
N THR A 408 -3.09 12.60 7.03
CA THR A 408 -1.66 12.40 6.76
C THR A 408 -0.89 12.01 8.02
N TYR A 409 0.34 11.51 7.85
CA TYR A 409 1.28 11.28 8.96
C TYR A 409 1.86 12.59 9.52
N PHE A 410 1.82 13.67 8.73
CA PHE A 410 2.23 15.02 9.13
C PHE A 410 1.02 15.93 9.32
N ASP A 411 1.17 16.96 10.15
CA ASP A 411 0.17 18.01 10.29
C ASP A 411 0.30 19.02 9.13
N PRO A 412 -0.80 19.50 8.54
CA PRO A 412 -0.73 20.46 7.45
C PRO A 412 -0.10 21.79 7.91
N PRO A 413 0.57 22.52 6.99
CA PRO A 413 1.23 23.78 7.32
C PRO A 413 0.21 24.80 7.85
N ALA A 414 0.58 25.51 8.92
CA ALA A 414 -0.27 26.50 9.59
C ALA A 414 -0.55 27.76 8.73
N ASP A 415 0.13 27.91 7.58
CA ASP A 415 0.08 29.09 6.73
C ASP A 415 -0.97 28.96 5.62
N GLY A 416 -2.24 28.98 6.02
CA GLY A 416 -3.36 29.40 5.18
C GLY A 416 -4.09 30.50 5.93
N GLY A 417 -4.01 31.74 5.44
CA GLY A 417 -4.53 32.93 6.10
C GLY A 417 -6.04 32.89 6.40
N ALA A 418 -6.40 32.27 7.50
CA ALA A 418 -7.61 32.54 8.27
C ALA A 418 -7.18 32.75 9.71
N SER A 419 -6.88 34.01 10.03
CA SER A 419 -6.79 34.49 11.40
C SER A 419 -8.09 34.14 12.13
N SER A 420 -8.03 33.14 13.00
CA SER A 420 -8.85 33.12 14.21
C SER A 420 -7.91 33.13 15.41
N ASN A 421 -7.57 34.33 15.84
CA ASN A 421 -6.99 34.55 17.15
C ASN A 421 -7.92 33.96 18.21
N VAL A 422 -7.58 32.80 18.76
CA VAL A 422 -8.00 32.42 20.12
C VAL A 422 -6.74 32.44 20.96
N SER A 423 -6.47 33.61 21.50
CA SER A 423 -5.51 33.82 22.57
C SER A 423 -5.86 32.92 23.75
N THR A 424 -5.01 31.93 24.04
CA THR A 424 -4.95 31.26 25.34
C THR A 424 -4.50 32.28 26.39
N HIS A 425 -5.46 33.02 26.96
CA HIS A 425 -5.27 33.67 28.25
C HIS A 425 -5.34 32.58 29.32
N VAL A 426 -4.17 32.14 29.78
CA VAL A 426 -4.01 31.44 31.05
C VAL A 426 -4.28 32.45 32.15
N THR A 427 -5.50 32.46 32.70
CA THR A 427 -5.78 33.14 33.96
C THR A 427 -5.23 32.28 35.09
N GLN A 428 -4.14 32.75 35.69
CA GLN A 428 -3.73 32.29 37.01
C GLN A 428 -4.88 32.59 37.99
N LEU A 429 -5.46 31.55 38.59
CA LEU A 429 -6.36 31.70 39.71
C LEU A 429 -5.51 31.82 40.98
N GLU A 430 -5.48 33.02 41.54
CA GLU A 430 -4.97 33.30 42.87
C GLU A 430 -5.91 32.73 43.95
N ASP A 431 -5.28 32.47 45.09
CA ASP A 431 -5.80 31.93 46.34
C ASP A 431 -7.17 32.45 46.79
N GLY A 432 -7.95 31.53 47.35
CA GLY A 432 -8.96 31.86 48.35
C GLY A 432 -10.41 31.74 47.87
N THR A 433 -10.97 30.53 47.93
CA THR A 433 -12.40 30.39 48.21
C THR A 433 -12.68 29.07 48.92
N GLN A 434 -13.34 29.19 50.07
CA GLN A 434 -13.60 28.11 51.01
C GLN A 434 -14.58 27.08 50.44
N ILE A 435 -14.26 25.81 50.67
CA ILE A 435 -15.09 24.64 50.38
C ILE A 435 -16.32 24.65 51.33
N PRO A 436 -17.57 24.59 50.85
CA PRO A 436 -18.70 24.26 51.71
C PRO A 436 -18.62 22.78 52.07
N LYS A 437 -18.57 22.50 53.37
CA LYS A 437 -18.70 21.16 53.94
C LYS A 437 -20.14 20.68 53.81
N SER A 438 -20.26 19.38 53.54
CA SER A 438 -21.48 18.54 53.52
C SER A 438 -22.35 18.63 52.26
N TRP A 439 -22.44 17.50 51.56
CA TRP A 439 -23.70 17.11 50.95
C TRP A 439 -23.93 15.61 51.00
N ASP A 440 -25.14 15.34 51.43
CA ASP A 440 -25.87 14.16 51.80
C ASP A 440 -26.56 13.58 50.56
N GLY A 441 -26.54 12.25 50.46
CA GLY A 441 -27.04 11.55 49.29
C GLY A 441 -28.56 11.62 49.18
N THR A 442 -29.07 12.21 48.10
CA THR A 442 -30.18 11.65 47.31
C THR A 442 -30.39 12.44 46.03
N THR A 443 -30.57 11.70 44.91
CA THR A 443 -31.04 12.16 43.59
C THR A 443 -29.97 12.74 42.65
N MET A 444 -29.50 11.93 41.68
CA MET A 444 -28.90 12.43 40.44
C MET A 444 -29.81 12.09 39.26
N GLN A 445 -30.52 13.11 38.75
CA GLN A 445 -30.74 13.21 37.32
C GLN A 445 -29.43 13.74 36.73
N LEU A 446 -28.81 12.96 35.85
CA LEU A 446 -27.62 13.38 35.09
C LEU A 446 -28.00 14.57 34.19
N PRO A 447 -27.25 15.68 34.21
CA PRO A 447 -27.34 16.66 33.15
C PRO A 447 -26.73 16.06 31.87
N LEU A 448 -27.41 16.23 30.75
CA LEU A 448 -26.85 15.98 29.41
C LEU A 448 -25.62 16.88 29.24
N VAL A 449 -24.43 16.29 29.34
CA VAL A 449 -23.17 16.95 29.00
C VAL A 449 -23.07 16.94 27.48
N GLU A 450 -23.14 18.12 26.86
CA GLU A 450 -22.81 18.27 25.44
C GLU A 450 -21.35 17.84 25.21
N PRO A 451 -21.04 17.12 24.11
CA PRO A 451 -19.70 16.63 23.85
C PRO A 451 -18.72 17.81 23.73
N THR A 452 -17.65 17.78 24.53
CA THR A 452 -16.53 18.69 24.40
C THR A 452 -15.83 18.46 23.04
N PRO A 453 -15.43 19.53 22.33
CA PRO A 453 -14.76 19.39 21.05
C PRO A 453 -13.37 18.80 21.25
N VAL A 454 -13.11 17.70 20.55
CA VAL A 454 -11.79 17.08 20.37
C VAL A 454 -10.83 18.12 19.78
N PRO A 455 -9.54 18.19 20.17
CA PRO A 455 -8.58 19.10 19.54
C PRO A 455 -8.56 18.89 18.03
N THR A 456 -9.02 19.90 17.29
CA THR A 456 -9.08 19.91 15.84
C THR A 456 -7.66 19.98 15.29
N VAL A 457 -7.18 18.84 14.79
CA VAL A 457 -6.08 18.78 13.83
C VAL A 457 -6.46 19.69 12.65
N PRO A 458 -5.58 20.55 12.13
CA PRO A 458 -5.92 21.37 10.98
C PRO A 458 -6.31 20.46 9.82
N ILE A 459 -7.52 20.64 9.30
CA ILE A 459 -8.13 19.78 8.29
C ILE A 459 -7.67 20.29 6.92
N LEU A 460 -6.93 19.48 6.17
CA LEU A 460 -6.83 19.69 4.71
C LEU A 460 -8.26 19.66 4.15
N ASP A 461 -8.62 20.62 3.30
CA ASP A 461 -9.97 20.69 2.71
C ASP A 461 -10.44 19.31 2.25
N ALA A 462 -11.54 18.85 2.85
CA ALA A 462 -12.02 17.50 2.60
C ALA A 462 -12.30 17.29 1.11
N MET A 463 -11.92 16.11 0.62
CA MET A 463 -12.20 15.69 -0.74
C MET A 463 -13.67 15.36 -0.90
N VAL A 464 -14.22 15.65 -2.07
CA VAL A 464 -15.55 15.19 -2.49
C VAL A 464 -15.38 14.44 -3.82
N PRO A 465 -16.06 13.29 -4.03
CA PRO A 465 -16.04 12.58 -5.30
C PRO A 465 -16.38 13.51 -6.47
N GLU A 466 -15.44 13.66 -7.39
CA GLU A 466 -15.61 14.48 -8.60
C GLU A 466 -16.10 13.58 -9.74
N ILE A 467 -17.41 13.60 -9.99
CA ILE A 467 -18.01 12.81 -11.06
C ILE A 467 -17.76 13.56 -12.39
N PRO A 468 -16.95 13.02 -13.31
CA PRO A 468 -16.66 13.70 -14.56
C PRO A 468 -17.94 13.88 -15.38
N VAL A 469 -18.34 15.14 -15.57
CA VAL A 469 -19.50 15.53 -16.42
C VAL A 469 -19.09 15.72 -17.88
N ASP A 470 -17.82 16.03 -18.13
CA ASP A 470 -17.24 16.28 -19.45
C ASP A 470 -16.40 15.11 -19.99
N ALA A 471 -16.65 13.89 -19.51
CA ALA A 471 -15.87 12.72 -19.93
C ALA A 471 -16.22 12.25 -21.34
N MET A 472 -15.20 11.83 -22.10
CA MET A 472 -15.39 11.26 -23.43
C MET A 472 -16.17 9.95 -23.36
N LYS A 473 -17.09 9.75 -24.32
CA LYS A 473 -17.78 8.47 -24.46
C LYS A 473 -17.07 7.60 -25.50
N TRP A 474 -16.34 6.60 -25.04
CA TRP A 474 -15.70 5.57 -25.87
C TRP A 474 -16.75 4.66 -26.55
N CYS A 475 -16.72 4.57 -27.88
CA CYS A 475 -17.81 3.99 -28.70
C CYS A 475 -17.43 2.77 -29.55
N PHE A 476 -16.20 2.26 -29.43
CA PHE A 476 -15.68 1.21 -30.31
C PHE A 476 -16.11 -0.21 -29.91
N SER A 477 -16.19 -1.09 -30.90
CA SER A 477 -16.57 -2.50 -30.82
C SER A 477 -15.36 -3.45 -30.82
N PRO A 478 -15.54 -4.72 -30.44
CA PRO A 478 -14.45 -5.72 -30.49
C PRO A 478 -13.88 -5.93 -31.90
N GLN A 479 -14.70 -5.71 -32.93
CA GLN A 479 -14.29 -5.85 -34.33
C GLN A 479 -13.38 -4.69 -34.75
N GLU A 480 -13.65 -3.48 -34.28
CA GLU A 480 -12.83 -2.29 -34.52
C GLU A 480 -11.49 -2.41 -33.79
N VAL A 481 -11.46 -2.90 -32.56
CA VAL A 481 -10.20 -3.19 -31.84
C VAL A 481 -9.33 -4.17 -32.63
N LYS A 482 -9.92 -5.27 -33.14
CA LYS A 482 -9.21 -6.25 -33.98
C LYS A 482 -8.78 -5.69 -35.34
N ALA A 483 -9.57 -4.80 -35.93
CA ALA A 483 -9.18 -4.11 -37.16
C ALA A 483 -7.98 -3.19 -36.90
N GLU A 484 -7.98 -2.49 -35.78
CA GLU A 484 -6.91 -1.57 -35.40
C GLU A 484 -5.62 -2.30 -35.04
N LEU A 485 -5.70 -3.43 -34.31
CA LEU A 485 -4.54 -4.29 -34.03
C LEU A 485 -3.86 -4.73 -35.34
N ARG A 486 -4.66 -5.15 -36.34
CA ARG A 486 -4.17 -5.51 -37.68
C ARG A 486 -3.58 -4.32 -38.43
N ARG A 487 -4.21 -3.14 -38.35
CA ARG A 487 -3.73 -1.91 -39.01
C ARG A 487 -2.37 -1.48 -38.47
N GLN A 488 -2.19 -1.52 -37.16
CA GLN A 488 -0.94 -1.16 -36.50
C GLN A 488 0.12 -2.28 -36.58
N GLY A 489 -0.27 -3.51 -36.93
CA GLY A 489 0.63 -4.66 -36.96
C GLY A 489 1.12 -5.09 -35.58
N VAL A 490 0.27 -4.94 -34.56
CA VAL A 490 0.58 -5.28 -33.16
C VAL A 490 -0.41 -6.30 -32.61
N GLU A 491 0.02 -7.07 -31.61
CA GLU A 491 -0.79 -8.15 -31.01
C GLU A 491 -1.39 -7.77 -29.66
N VAL A 492 -0.97 -6.64 -29.07
CA VAL A 492 -1.31 -6.26 -27.70
C VAL A 492 -1.85 -4.84 -27.68
N VAL A 493 -2.90 -4.64 -26.89
CA VAL A 493 -3.45 -3.33 -26.56
C VAL A 493 -2.64 -2.75 -25.39
N ASP A 494 -1.93 -1.66 -25.63
CA ASP A 494 -1.13 -0.92 -24.66
C ASP A 494 -1.28 0.60 -24.83
N LEU A 495 -0.53 1.41 -24.08
CA LEU A 495 -0.53 2.88 -24.20
C LEU A 495 -0.21 3.34 -25.63
N THR A 496 0.81 2.73 -26.26
CA THR A 496 1.22 3.08 -27.62
C THR A 496 0.11 2.79 -28.61
N PHE A 497 -0.53 1.63 -28.51
CA PHE A 497 -1.67 1.26 -29.35
C PHE A 497 -2.78 2.30 -29.26
N CYS A 498 -3.19 2.67 -28.04
CA CYS A 498 -4.30 3.61 -27.83
C CYS A 498 -3.95 5.02 -28.33
N LEU A 499 -2.75 5.51 -28.04
CA LEU A 499 -2.28 6.84 -28.50
C LEU A 499 -2.19 6.92 -30.02
N ARG A 500 -1.71 5.85 -30.68
CA ARG A 500 -1.63 5.77 -32.15
C ARG A 500 -3.01 5.67 -32.79
N TRP A 501 -3.93 4.94 -32.19
CA TRP A 501 -5.31 4.86 -32.66
C TRP A 501 -5.98 6.22 -32.55
N TYR A 502 -5.85 6.88 -31.40
CA TYR A 502 -6.40 8.21 -31.17
C TYR A 502 -5.85 9.24 -32.17
N ALA A 503 -4.52 9.29 -32.34
CA ALA A 503 -3.90 10.20 -33.31
C ALA A 503 -4.31 9.91 -34.76
N TYR A 504 -4.53 8.63 -35.11
CA TYR A 504 -5.03 8.25 -36.43
C TYR A 504 -6.48 8.72 -36.64
N ALA A 505 -7.36 8.56 -35.65
CA ALA A 505 -8.75 8.99 -35.72
C ALA A 505 -8.90 10.53 -35.85
N LEU A 506 -7.92 11.29 -35.35
CA LEU A 506 -7.89 12.75 -35.41
C LEU A 506 -7.13 13.32 -36.62
N ALA A 507 -6.62 12.47 -37.52
CA ALA A 507 -5.82 12.97 -38.64
C ALA A 507 -6.69 13.84 -39.58
N PRO A 508 -6.19 15.00 -40.08
CA PRO A 508 -7.00 15.96 -40.84
C PRO A 508 -7.59 15.42 -42.15
N ASP A 509 -7.00 14.37 -42.71
CA ASP A 509 -7.47 13.67 -43.91
C ASP A 509 -8.60 12.67 -43.60
N ARG A 510 -8.91 12.45 -42.33
CA ARG A 510 -10.02 11.61 -41.87
C ARG A 510 -11.25 12.47 -41.62
N GLY A 511 -12.39 12.03 -42.15
CA GLY A 511 -13.67 12.69 -41.88
C GLY A 511 -14.12 12.47 -40.44
N GLU A 512 -15.09 13.29 -39.98
CA GLU A 512 -15.65 13.23 -38.62
C GLU A 512 -16.15 11.82 -38.22
N GLY A 513 -16.56 11.00 -39.18
CA GLY A 513 -17.04 9.63 -38.91
C GLY A 513 -16.03 8.68 -38.27
N GLU A 514 -14.72 8.82 -38.54
CA GLU A 514 -13.66 8.00 -37.89
C GLU A 514 -13.41 8.45 -36.44
N ARG A 515 -13.62 9.74 -36.16
CA ARG A 515 -13.55 10.27 -34.81
C ARG A 515 -14.76 9.83 -34.00
N GLU A 516 -15.96 9.94 -34.57
CA GLU A 516 -17.23 9.58 -33.92
C GLU A 516 -17.40 8.08 -33.67
N SER A 517 -16.73 7.22 -34.45
CA SER A 517 -16.67 5.77 -34.22
C SER A 517 -15.82 5.44 -32.99
N LEU A 518 -14.73 6.18 -32.76
CA LEU A 518 -13.85 5.98 -31.61
C LEU A 518 -14.45 6.56 -30.32
N PHE A 519 -14.85 7.83 -30.35
CA PHE A 519 -15.41 8.51 -29.19
C PHE A 519 -16.39 9.63 -29.58
N ARG A 520 -17.26 9.99 -28.64
CA ARG A 520 -18.17 11.14 -28.78
C ARG A 520 -17.89 12.19 -27.70
N PRO A 521 -18.01 13.49 -28.03
CA PRO A 521 -17.80 14.56 -27.07
C PRO A 521 -18.88 14.58 -25.98
N PRO A 522 -18.66 15.38 -24.93
CA PRO A 522 -19.64 15.58 -23.85
C PRO A 522 -21.00 16.12 -24.32
N ASN A 523 -22.11 15.60 -23.81
CA ASN A 523 -23.53 15.96 -24.05
C ASN A 523 -24.31 15.87 -22.71
N GLU A 524 -25.44 16.58 -22.58
CA GLU A 524 -26.16 16.74 -21.30
C GLU A 524 -26.67 15.44 -20.61
N ASP A 525 -26.89 14.33 -21.33
CA ASP A 525 -27.42 13.05 -20.81
C ASP A 525 -26.38 12.12 -20.12
N GLN A 526 -25.18 12.62 -19.80
CA GLN A 526 -23.97 11.83 -19.56
C GLN A 526 -23.76 11.21 -18.17
N ARG A 527 -24.81 11.01 -17.36
CA ARG A 527 -24.65 10.37 -16.04
C ARG A 527 -24.53 8.83 -16.09
N ALA A 528 -24.91 8.18 -17.19
CA ALA A 528 -24.90 6.72 -17.29
C ALA A 528 -23.47 6.14 -17.15
N PRO A 529 -23.24 5.06 -16.39
CA PRO A 529 -21.93 4.43 -16.27
C PRO A 529 -21.45 3.88 -17.62
N VAL A 530 -20.12 3.81 -17.80
CA VAL A 530 -19.52 3.18 -18.99
C VAL A 530 -19.97 1.72 -19.04
N ARG A 531 -20.57 1.32 -20.17
CA ARG A 531 -20.95 -0.07 -20.46
C ARG A 531 -20.12 -0.55 -21.63
N LEU A 532 -19.45 -1.69 -21.44
CA LEU A 532 -18.78 -2.36 -22.54
C LEU A 532 -19.81 -2.93 -23.54
N PRO A 533 -19.50 -2.92 -24.84
CA PRO A 533 -20.35 -3.56 -25.85
C PRO A 533 -20.58 -5.04 -25.58
N ASP A 534 -21.70 -5.57 -26.05
CA ASP A 534 -21.98 -7.01 -25.98
C ASP A 534 -20.91 -7.81 -26.75
N GLY A 535 -20.45 -8.92 -26.16
CA GLY A 535 -19.40 -9.76 -26.74
C GLY A 535 -17.98 -9.19 -26.62
N SER A 536 -17.77 -8.21 -25.73
CA SER A 536 -16.42 -7.68 -25.43
C SER A 536 -15.45 -8.76 -24.96
N ASP A 537 -14.26 -8.73 -25.52
CA ASP A 537 -13.11 -9.57 -25.13
C ASP A 537 -12.10 -8.78 -24.27
N GLN A 538 -11.03 -9.47 -23.87
CA GLN A 538 -9.98 -8.92 -23.00
C GLN A 538 -9.28 -7.71 -23.64
N GLU A 539 -9.09 -7.70 -24.97
CA GLU A 539 -8.47 -6.61 -25.71
C GLU A 539 -9.37 -5.37 -25.75
N THR A 540 -10.68 -5.57 -25.95
CA THR A 540 -11.67 -4.49 -25.89
C THR A 540 -11.68 -3.85 -24.51
N LEU A 541 -11.72 -4.67 -23.47
CA LEU A 541 -11.65 -4.19 -22.09
C LEU A 541 -10.36 -3.40 -21.83
N ALA A 542 -9.20 -3.91 -22.25
CA ALA A 542 -7.93 -3.21 -22.11
C ALA A 542 -7.95 -1.85 -22.79
N ALA A 543 -8.49 -1.74 -24.01
CA ALA A 543 -8.55 -0.48 -24.75
C ALA A 543 -9.37 0.57 -23.99
N TYR A 544 -10.53 0.19 -23.46
CA TYR A 544 -11.34 1.10 -22.63
C TYR A 544 -10.55 1.57 -21.40
N VAL A 545 -9.90 0.66 -20.69
CA VAL A 545 -9.13 1.03 -19.48
C VAL A 545 -7.95 1.95 -19.81
N TYR A 546 -7.19 1.65 -20.87
CA TYR A 546 -6.07 2.50 -21.31
C TYR A 546 -6.52 3.89 -21.74
N PHE A 547 -7.60 4.00 -22.53
CA PHE A 547 -8.14 5.30 -22.93
C PHE A 547 -8.58 6.15 -21.74
N MET A 548 -9.19 5.53 -20.75
CA MET A 548 -9.60 6.24 -19.55
C MET A 548 -8.41 6.65 -18.66
N VAL A 549 -7.33 5.85 -18.63
CA VAL A 549 -6.05 6.30 -18.02
C VAL A 549 -5.49 7.52 -18.76
N LEU A 550 -5.51 7.51 -20.10
CA LEU A 550 -5.01 8.64 -20.88
C LEU A 550 -5.83 9.92 -20.63
N GLU A 551 -7.15 9.79 -20.46
CA GLU A 551 -8.05 10.87 -20.05
C GLU A 551 -7.73 11.36 -18.62
N ASP A 552 -7.62 10.44 -17.64
CA ASP A 552 -7.35 10.78 -16.24
C ASP A 552 -5.97 11.42 -16.00
N LEU A 553 -5.03 11.20 -16.93
CA LEU A 553 -3.71 11.80 -16.93
C LEU A 553 -3.63 13.07 -17.80
N ASP A 554 -4.77 13.56 -18.30
CA ASP A 554 -4.87 14.78 -19.11
C ASP A 554 -3.94 14.74 -20.34
N LEU A 555 -3.76 13.53 -20.91
CA LEU A 555 -2.99 13.31 -22.14
C LEU A 555 -3.87 13.47 -23.39
N LEU A 556 -5.19 13.40 -23.19
CA LEU A 556 -6.21 13.69 -24.17
C LEU A 556 -6.96 14.94 -23.71
N SER A 557 -7.20 15.88 -24.64
CA SER A 557 -7.87 17.14 -24.33
C SER A 557 -9.40 16.95 -24.30
N PRO A 558 -10.16 17.62 -23.41
CA PRO A 558 -11.62 17.47 -23.32
C PRO A 558 -12.38 17.78 -24.62
N ASP A 559 -11.83 18.65 -25.45
CA ASP A 559 -12.37 18.99 -26.78
C ASP A 559 -12.15 17.90 -27.85
N GLY A 560 -11.53 16.78 -27.47
CA GLY A 560 -11.18 15.66 -28.33
C GLY A 560 -9.89 15.83 -29.10
N GLY A 561 -9.02 16.77 -28.73
CA GLY A 561 -7.64 16.86 -29.23
C GLY A 561 -6.66 15.92 -28.49
N MET A 562 -5.46 15.74 -29.03
CA MET A 562 -4.33 15.13 -28.31
C MET A 562 -3.45 16.23 -27.72
N THR A 563 -3.08 16.12 -26.44
CA THR A 563 -2.22 17.14 -25.82
C THR A 563 -0.77 17.01 -26.28
N VAL A 564 0.04 18.04 -26.03
CA VAL A 564 1.48 18.01 -26.33
C VAL A 564 2.16 16.82 -25.64
N LEU A 565 1.81 16.56 -24.38
CA LEU A 565 2.32 15.42 -23.61
C LEU A 565 1.86 14.08 -24.20
N GLY A 566 0.58 13.97 -24.59
CA GLY A 566 0.07 12.78 -25.27
C GLY A 566 0.79 12.50 -26.60
N ASN A 567 1.09 13.55 -27.36
CA ASN A 567 1.80 13.42 -28.64
C ASN A 567 3.26 12.98 -28.45
N VAL A 568 3.97 13.56 -27.49
CA VAL A 568 5.34 13.16 -27.16
C VAL A 568 5.40 11.72 -26.65
N LEU A 569 4.44 11.32 -25.80
CA LEU A 569 4.35 9.95 -25.33
C LEU A 569 4.05 8.97 -26.46
N LYS A 570 3.19 9.31 -27.44
CA LYS A 570 2.90 8.48 -28.63
C LYS A 570 4.18 8.09 -29.39
N ASP A 571 5.13 9.02 -29.48
CA ASP A 571 6.37 8.86 -30.23
C ASP A 571 7.49 8.18 -29.43
N ALA A 572 7.28 7.93 -28.12
CA ALA A 572 8.21 7.20 -27.30
C ALA A 572 8.31 5.72 -27.72
N PRO A 573 9.52 5.12 -27.74
CA PRO A 573 9.68 3.68 -27.98
C PRO A 573 8.86 2.85 -27.00
N LYS A 574 8.34 1.71 -27.46
CA LYS A 574 7.46 0.84 -26.67
C LYS A 574 8.05 0.48 -25.31
N ASP A 575 9.32 0.08 -25.26
CA ASP A 575 9.99 -0.32 -24.01
C ASP A 575 10.21 0.86 -23.04
N PHE A 576 10.03 2.09 -23.50
CA PHE A 576 10.20 3.32 -22.71
C PHE A 576 8.89 4.08 -22.45
N GLN A 577 7.76 3.58 -22.92
CA GLN A 577 6.46 4.25 -22.76
C GLN A 577 6.10 4.53 -21.30
N GLU A 578 6.15 3.52 -20.43
CA GLU A 578 5.81 3.74 -19.03
C GLU A 578 6.83 4.59 -18.27
N PRO A 579 8.15 4.35 -18.38
CA PRO A 579 9.14 5.27 -17.80
C PRO A 579 8.97 6.70 -18.30
N MET A 580 8.67 6.90 -19.60
CA MET A 580 8.40 8.21 -20.18
C MET A 580 7.15 8.86 -19.58
N LEU A 581 6.05 8.12 -19.48
CA LEU A 581 4.82 8.62 -18.86
C LEU A 581 5.09 9.10 -17.44
N ILE A 582 5.81 8.32 -16.65
CA ILE A 582 6.12 8.66 -15.26
C ILE A 582 7.06 9.87 -15.19
N ALA A 583 8.03 9.98 -16.09
CA ALA A 583 8.87 11.17 -16.19
C ALA A 583 8.03 12.42 -16.48
N LEU A 584 7.10 12.35 -17.45
CA LEU A 584 6.19 13.47 -17.80
C LEU A 584 5.31 13.85 -16.61
N GLU A 585 4.79 12.88 -15.87
CA GLU A 585 4.02 13.14 -14.66
C GLU A 585 4.88 13.78 -13.56
N LEU A 586 6.11 13.32 -13.31
CA LEU A 586 7.01 13.94 -12.34
C LEU A 586 7.37 15.39 -12.73
N MET A 587 7.47 15.67 -14.03
CA MET A 587 7.68 17.04 -14.54
C MET A 587 6.49 17.96 -14.25
N LYS A 588 5.24 17.46 -14.36
CA LYS A 588 4.04 18.25 -14.02
C LYS A 588 4.06 18.76 -12.57
N PHE A 589 4.68 18.02 -11.67
CA PHE A 589 4.83 18.37 -10.26
C PHE A 589 6.18 19.04 -9.93
N GLY A 590 7.04 19.28 -10.92
CA GLY A 590 8.36 19.89 -10.70
C GLY A 590 9.33 19.00 -9.89
N ILE A 591 9.15 17.69 -9.91
CA ILE A 591 9.94 16.73 -9.09
C ILE A 591 11.15 16.20 -9.85
N LEU A 592 11.06 16.08 -11.18
CA LEU A 592 12.18 15.62 -12.01
C LEU A 592 13.15 16.77 -12.27
N THR A 593 13.99 17.08 -11.30
CA THR A 593 14.96 18.19 -11.34
C THR A 593 16.35 17.73 -10.88
N GLY A 594 17.37 18.56 -11.17
CA GLY A 594 18.71 18.41 -10.61
C GLY A 594 18.87 18.99 -9.20
N GLU A 595 17.82 19.59 -8.64
CA GLU A 595 17.88 20.21 -7.31
C GLU A 595 17.81 19.16 -6.18
N PRO A 596 18.68 19.27 -5.16
CA PRO A 596 18.57 18.45 -3.95
C PRO A 596 17.24 18.69 -3.23
N CYS A 597 16.65 17.64 -2.66
CA CYS A 597 15.42 17.80 -1.88
C CYS A 597 15.65 18.60 -0.59
N GLU A 598 14.64 19.33 -0.16
CA GLU A 598 14.67 20.08 1.09
C GLU A 598 14.04 19.29 2.26
N PRO A 599 14.53 19.49 3.51
CA PRO A 599 13.90 18.88 4.67
C PRO A 599 12.47 19.38 4.82
N ALA A 600 11.55 18.47 5.13
CA ALA A 600 10.14 18.81 5.28
C ALA A 600 9.85 19.84 6.38
N GLN A 601 10.73 19.93 7.38
CA GLN A 601 10.66 20.87 8.48
C GLN A 601 11.97 21.63 8.60
N LYS A 602 11.90 22.97 8.56
CA LYS A 602 13.10 23.84 8.57
C LYS A 602 13.92 23.72 9.86
N ASP A 603 13.25 23.42 10.97
CA ASP A 603 13.84 23.19 12.29
C ASP A 603 14.41 21.77 12.47
N GLN A 604 14.12 20.84 11.56
CA GLN A 604 14.64 19.48 11.54
C GLN A 604 15.42 19.21 10.25
N PRO A 605 16.68 19.68 10.17
CA PRO A 605 17.50 19.44 8.99
C PRO A 605 17.84 17.96 8.86
N PHE A 606 18.12 17.53 7.63
CA PHE A 606 18.62 16.18 7.38
C PHE A 606 19.93 15.89 8.14
N PRO A 607 20.22 14.61 8.45
CA PRO A 607 21.45 14.28 9.16
C PRO A 607 22.70 14.69 8.37
N ARG A 608 23.75 15.09 9.11
CA ARG A 608 24.98 15.65 8.50
C ARG A 608 25.67 14.61 7.62
N GLY A 609 26.01 15.00 6.39
CA GLY A 609 26.78 14.17 5.45
C GLY A 609 25.95 13.16 4.65
N CYS A 610 24.63 13.15 4.80
CA CYS A 610 23.74 12.28 4.03
C CYS A 610 23.60 12.72 2.56
N TYR A 611 23.75 14.01 2.28
CA TYR A 611 23.95 14.50 0.92
C TYR A 611 25.43 14.40 0.54
N PRO A 612 25.76 13.90 -0.67
CA PRO A 612 27.14 13.84 -1.14
C PRO A 612 27.80 15.22 -1.10
N LYS A 613 29.00 15.30 -0.51
CA LYS A 613 29.76 16.56 -0.35
C LYS A 613 30.08 17.26 -1.68
N ASN A 614 30.04 16.54 -2.81
CA ASN A 614 30.33 17.06 -4.15
C ASN A 614 29.12 17.73 -4.85
N GLU A 615 27.92 17.68 -4.25
CA GLU A 615 26.66 18.04 -4.91
C GLU A 615 26.00 19.33 -4.39
N MET A 616 26.56 19.99 -3.38
CA MET A 616 25.92 21.15 -2.71
C MET A 616 25.91 22.48 -3.52
N GLY A 617 25.88 22.43 -4.85
CA GLY A 617 25.63 23.63 -5.69
C GLY A 617 26.50 23.78 -6.93
N SER A 618 27.32 22.78 -7.29
CA SER A 618 28.01 22.79 -8.59
C SER A 618 27.05 22.38 -9.71
N GLY A 619 27.14 23.03 -10.88
CA GLY A 619 26.34 22.64 -12.05
C GLY A 619 26.54 21.17 -12.46
N LEU A 620 27.73 20.62 -12.19
CA LEU A 620 28.06 19.22 -12.42
C LEU A 620 27.30 18.26 -11.48
N GLY A 621 27.17 18.62 -10.20
CA GLY A 621 26.41 17.84 -9.22
C GLY A 621 24.93 17.77 -9.59
N LYS A 622 24.32 18.92 -9.92
CA LYS A 622 22.92 18.99 -10.37
C LYS A 622 22.67 18.14 -11.61
N ALA A 623 23.57 18.20 -12.58
CA ALA A 623 23.52 17.36 -13.78
C ALA A 623 23.54 15.86 -13.44
N ASN A 624 24.43 15.43 -12.54
CA ASN A 624 24.54 14.03 -12.14
C ASN A 624 23.27 13.53 -11.42
N ILE A 625 22.69 14.33 -10.53
CA ILE A 625 21.43 14.02 -9.84
C ILE A 625 20.30 13.83 -10.85
N LEU A 626 20.15 14.77 -11.79
CA LEU A 626 19.10 14.72 -12.80
C LEU A 626 19.20 13.45 -13.67
N ILE A 627 20.42 13.09 -14.11
CA ILE A 627 20.66 11.87 -14.90
C ILE A 627 20.30 10.62 -14.08
N ALA A 628 20.76 10.55 -12.83
CA ALA A 628 20.51 9.40 -11.96
C ALA A 628 19.01 9.21 -11.68
N ARG A 629 18.29 10.30 -11.36
CA ARG A 629 16.83 10.29 -11.12
C ARG A 629 16.04 9.90 -12.37
N ALA A 630 16.42 10.41 -13.55
CA ALA A 630 15.74 10.05 -14.79
C ALA A 630 15.94 8.57 -15.13
N ILE A 631 17.19 8.09 -15.11
CA ILE A 631 17.51 6.71 -15.49
C ILE A 631 16.96 5.71 -14.46
N SER A 632 16.80 6.09 -13.18
CA SER A 632 16.26 5.21 -12.14
C SER A 632 14.79 4.82 -12.35
N LEU A 633 14.08 5.48 -13.27
CA LEU A 633 12.71 5.10 -13.66
C LEU A 633 12.64 3.78 -14.42
N LEU A 634 13.78 3.29 -14.94
CA LEU A 634 13.89 1.97 -15.56
C LEU A 634 14.20 0.87 -14.54
N PRO A 635 13.65 -0.35 -14.72
CA PRO A 635 14.02 -1.47 -13.88
C PRO A 635 15.44 -1.96 -14.19
N MET A 636 16.17 -2.36 -13.14
CA MET A 636 17.46 -3.03 -13.28
C MET A 636 17.33 -4.55 -13.24
N LYS A 637 18.15 -5.27 -14.01
CA LYS A 637 18.21 -6.73 -13.99
C LYS A 637 19.00 -7.21 -12.77
N LEU A 638 18.30 -7.81 -11.82
CA LEU A 638 18.84 -8.26 -10.55
C LEU A 638 18.72 -9.76 -10.40
N ARG A 639 19.71 -10.37 -9.75
CA ARG A 639 19.65 -11.77 -9.31
C ARG A 639 18.56 -11.92 -8.23
N ALA A 640 18.06 -13.13 -8.06
CA ALA A 640 17.10 -13.46 -6.99
C ALA A 640 17.79 -13.54 -5.62
N ASP A 641 18.30 -12.40 -5.16
CA ASP A 641 19.03 -12.18 -3.91
C ASP A 641 18.59 -10.87 -3.26
N MET A 642 19.11 -10.57 -2.06
CA MET A 642 18.98 -9.28 -1.40
C MET A 642 19.92 -8.24 -2.04
N TRP A 643 19.59 -6.95 -1.86
CA TRP A 643 20.48 -5.86 -2.23
C TRP A 643 21.74 -5.86 -1.37
N ASN A 644 22.90 -5.75 -2.02
CA ASN A 644 24.21 -5.94 -1.38
C ASN A 644 25.19 -4.77 -1.60
N ALA A 645 24.68 -3.61 -2.00
CA ALA A 645 25.45 -2.39 -2.18
C ALA A 645 24.90 -1.26 -1.30
N ASP A 646 25.60 -0.13 -1.26
CA ASP A 646 25.13 1.04 -0.51
C ASP A 646 23.83 1.59 -1.11
N VAL A 647 23.02 2.23 -0.28
CA VAL A 647 21.81 2.95 -0.69
C VAL A 647 22.12 4.44 -0.84
N SER A 648 21.34 5.14 -1.67
CA SER A 648 21.47 6.59 -1.85
C SER A 648 20.33 7.31 -1.14
N PHE A 649 20.67 8.34 -0.36
CA PHE A 649 19.71 9.20 0.33
C PHE A 649 18.78 9.89 -0.68
N ASP A 650 19.37 10.52 -1.71
CA ASP A 650 18.63 11.19 -2.78
C ASP A 650 17.70 10.24 -3.53
N MET A 651 18.21 9.07 -3.94
CA MET A 651 17.37 8.09 -4.64
C MET A 651 16.25 7.55 -3.76
N THR A 652 16.45 7.43 -2.46
CA THR A 652 15.41 7.01 -1.52
C THR A 652 14.30 8.06 -1.41
N ALA A 653 14.68 9.34 -1.32
CA ALA A 653 13.73 10.45 -1.32
C ALA A 653 12.94 10.49 -2.64
N PHE A 654 13.65 10.49 -3.76
CA PHE A 654 13.05 10.52 -5.10
C PHE A 654 12.10 9.35 -5.35
N HIS A 655 12.51 8.11 -5.06
CA HIS A 655 11.64 6.95 -5.26
C HIS A 655 10.44 6.92 -4.30
N SER A 656 10.49 7.62 -3.16
CA SER A 656 9.31 7.79 -2.31
C SER A 656 8.23 8.59 -3.05
N MET A 657 8.62 9.65 -3.78
CA MET A 657 7.73 10.43 -4.64
C MET A 657 7.22 9.64 -5.85
N VAL A 658 8.12 8.92 -6.54
CA VAL A 658 7.75 8.05 -7.68
C VAL A 658 6.70 7.02 -7.27
N ARG A 659 6.83 6.44 -6.08
CA ARG A 659 5.90 5.43 -5.55
C ARG A 659 4.51 5.97 -5.30
N VAL A 660 4.40 7.15 -4.67
CA VAL A 660 3.10 7.78 -4.42
C VAL A 660 2.43 8.17 -5.75
N LEU A 661 3.21 8.69 -6.71
CA LEU A 661 2.70 9.03 -8.03
C LEU A 661 2.23 7.81 -8.83
N LYS A 662 2.96 6.67 -8.81
CA LYS A 662 2.56 5.45 -9.54
C LYS A 662 1.25 4.83 -9.04
N ARG A 663 0.99 4.91 -7.74
CA ARG A 663 -0.27 4.42 -7.16
C ARG A 663 -1.49 5.12 -7.74
N LYS A 664 -1.35 6.35 -8.25
CA LYS A 664 -2.40 7.11 -8.96
C LYS A 664 -2.81 6.45 -10.28
N ALA A 665 -1.84 5.99 -11.08
CA ALA A 665 -2.10 5.50 -12.43
C ALA A 665 -2.76 4.11 -12.44
N SER A 666 -2.61 3.35 -11.36
CA SER A 666 -3.24 2.03 -11.13
C SER A 666 -4.72 2.12 -10.71
N VAL A 667 -5.26 3.33 -10.52
CA VAL A 667 -6.61 3.60 -9.98
C VAL A 667 -7.72 3.50 -11.02
N SER A 668 -7.38 3.18 -12.27
CA SER A 668 -8.26 2.89 -13.41
C SER A 668 -9.07 1.57 -13.27
N SER A 669 -9.52 1.28 -12.06
CA SER A 669 -10.46 0.23 -11.63
C SER A 669 -11.90 0.43 -12.15
N LEU A 670 -11.99 0.75 -13.44
CA LEU A 670 -13.14 1.22 -14.19
C LEU A 670 -14.28 0.23 -14.43
N LEU A 671 -14.46 -0.74 -13.55
CA LEU A 671 -15.39 -1.85 -13.78
C LEU A 671 -16.69 -1.77 -12.99
N LEU A 672 -17.03 -0.58 -12.53
CA LEU A 672 -18.12 -0.41 -11.60
C LEU A 672 -19.51 -0.35 -12.25
N GLY A 673 -19.55 -0.51 -13.57
CA GLY A 673 -20.79 -0.71 -14.31
C GLY A 673 -21.13 -2.17 -14.59
N ASN A 674 -20.19 -3.12 -14.46
CA ASN A 674 -20.43 -4.47 -15.00
C ASN A 674 -19.56 -5.58 -14.37
N LEU A 675 -20.17 -6.35 -13.46
CA LEU A 675 -19.60 -7.59 -12.90
C LEU A 675 -19.24 -8.64 -13.96
N GLU A 676 -19.91 -8.64 -15.12
CA GLU A 676 -19.61 -9.61 -16.19
C GLU A 676 -18.19 -9.44 -16.73
N LEU A 677 -17.53 -8.32 -16.44
CA LEU A 677 -16.18 -8.04 -16.88
C LEU A 677 -15.11 -8.77 -16.07
N SER A 678 -15.40 -9.19 -14.84
CA SER A 678 -14.47 -10.07 -14.12
C SER A 678 -14.35 -11.43 -14.83
N LYS A 679 -15.35 -11.84 -15.62
CA LYS A 679 -15.36 -13.10 -16.37
C LYS A 679 -14.45 -13.08 -17.59
N VAL A 680 -14.16 -11.90 -18.17
CA VAL A 680 -13.27 -11.77 -19.34
C VAL A 680 -11.81 -11.52 -18.94
N LEU A 681 -11.54 -11.26 -17.66
CA LEU A 681 -10.19 -10.98 -17.18
C LEU A 681 -9.37 -12.28 -17.04
N PRO A 682 -8.20 -12.38 -17.69
CA PRO A 682 -7.30 -13.50 -17.49
C PRO A 682 -6.61 -13.42 -16.12
N ASN A 683 -6.12 -14.54 -15.60
CA ASN A 683 -5.49 -14.60 -14.27
C ASN A 683 -4.25 -13.70 -14.09
N ASN A 684 -3.57 -13.35 -15.19
CA ASN A 684 -2.37 -12.50 -15.20
C ASN A 684 -2.67 -11.02 -15.49
N PHE A 685 -3.93 -10.58 -15.46
CA PHE A 685 -4.32 -9.24 -15.94
C PHE A 685 -3.58 -8.04 -15.31
N MET A 686 -3.13 -8.14 -14.05
CA MET A 686 -2.26 -7.14 -13.37
C MET A 686 -0.91 -7.72 -12.93
N CYS A 687 -0.46 -8.83 -13.52
CA CYS A 687 0.79 -9.46 -13.10
C CYS A 687 2.00 -8.63 -13.54
N VAL A 688 2.75 -8.13 -12.56
CA VAL A 688 3.97 -7.32 -12.76
C VAL A 688 5.26 -8.11 -12.63
N THR A 689 5.20 -9.44 -12.78
CA THR A 689 6.42 -10.25 -12.82
C THR A 689 7.11 -10.06 -14.17
N PRO A 690 8.36 -9.56 -14.21
CA PRO A 690 9.06 -9.34 -15.48
C PRO A 690 9.19 -10.63 -16.30
N SER A 691 9.14 -10.51 -17.62
CA SER A 691 9.48 -11.62 -18.51
C SER A 691 10.95 -11.99 -18.34
N LYS A 692 11.25 -13.31 -18.39
CA LYS A 692 12.63 -13.80 -18.39
C LYS A 692 13.41 -13.36 -19.64
N ALA A 693 12.72 -13.16 -20.76
CA ALA A 693 13.33 -12.81 -22.04
C ALA A 693 13.60 -11.31 -22.19
N ASN A 694 12.67 -10.47 -21.73
CA ASN A 694 12.82 -9.00 -21.73
C ASN A 694 12.32 -8.42 -20.39
N PRO A 695 13.22 -8.00 -19.49
CA PRO A 695 12.89 -7.44 -18.19
C PRO A 695 12.19 -6.06 -18.22
N LEU A 696 12.18 -5.38 -19.38
CA LEU A 696 11.41 -4.16 -19.59
C LEU A 696 9.95 -4.44 -19.98
N GLN A 697 9.62 -5.70 -20.27
CA GLN A 697 8.28 -6.12 -20.66
C GLN A 697 7.62 -6.95 -19.56
N PHE A 698 6.35 -6.62 -19.33
CA PHE A 698 5.52 -7.21 -18.30
C PHE A 698 4.27 -7.83 -18.94
N PRO A 699 3.73 -8.92 -18.38
CA PRO A 699 2.63 -9.68 -18.98
C PRO A 699 1.23 -9.18 -18.59
N TYR A 700 1.10 -8.01 -17.97
CA TYR A 700 -0.20 -7.48 -17.59
C TYR A 700 -1.02 -7.08 -18.83
N LEU A 701 -2.34 -7.25 -18.73
CA LEU A 701 -3.31 -6.83 -19.73
C LEU A 701 -3.75 -5.38 -19.47
N LEU A 702 -3.93 -5.04 -18.20
CA LEU A 702 -4.39 -3.73 -17.77
C LEU A 702 -3.23 -2.92 -17.17
N PRO A 703 -3.30 -1.58 -17.17
CA PRO A 703 -2.23 -0.70 -16.68
C PRO A 703 -1.87 -0.96 -15.21
N ALA A 704 -0.79 -1.72 -14.97
CA ALA A 704 -0.36 -2.11 -13.62
C ALA A 704 0.79 -1.26 -13.05
N PHE A 705 1.48 -0.49 -13.90
CA PHE A 705 2.55 0.46 -13.55
C PHE A 705 3.52 -0.07 -12.47
N PRO A 706 4.31 -1.12 -12.75
CA PRO A 706 5.24 -1.71 -11.79
C PRO A 706 6.15 -0.66 -11.15
N LEU A 707 6.40 -0.75 -9.85
CA LEU A 707 7.27 0.21 -9.17
C LEU A 707 8.74 0.02 -9.60
N PRO A 708 9.42 1.05 -10.14
CA PRO A 708 10.83 0.98 -10.43
C PRO A 708 11.61 1.07 -9.11
N ARG A 709 12.75 0.40 -9.07
CA ARG A 709 13.67 0.43 -7.92
C ARG A 709 14.76 1.46 -8.17
N ALA A 710 15.28 2.03 -7.10
CA ALA A 710 16.41 2.96 -7.12
C ALA A 710 17.72 2.35 -7.68
N CYS A 711 17.80 1.03 -7.81
CA CYS A 711 19.01 0.30 -8.16
C CYS A 711 19.75 0.86 -9.38
N LEU A 712 19.05 1.11 -10.49
CA LEU A 712 19.71 1.64 -11.69
C LEU A 712 20.18 3.08 -11.51
N GLY A 713 19.46 3.89 -10.72
CA GLY A 713 19.89 5.24 -10.35
C GLY A 713 21.14 5.25 -9.49
N ILE A 714 21.22 4.35 -8.50
CA ILE A 714 22.42 4.17 -7.65
C ILE A 714 23.62 3.77 -8.51
N VAL A 715 23.43 2.82 -9.42
CA VAL A 715 24.49 2.34 -10.33
C VAL A 715 24.89 3.42 -11.34
N THR A 716 23.93 4.22 -11.81
CA THR A 716 24.18 5.39 -12.68
C THR A 716 25.00 6.45 -11.94
N SER A 717 24.67 6.74 -10.67
CA SER A 717 25.45 7.66 -9.84
C SER A 717 26.88 7.15 -9.63
N TYR A 718 27.08 5.85 -9.41
CA TYR A 718 28.42 5.25 -9.36
C TYR A 718 29.18 5.44 -10.68
N PHE A 719 28.53 5.18 -11.82
CA PHE A 719 29.11 5.40 -13.15
C PHE A 719 29.52 6.86 -13.38
N LEU A 720 28.66 7.83 -13.04
CA LEU A 720 28.91 9.26 -13.23
C LEU A 720 30.08 9.77 -12.37
N ASN A 721 30.27 9.19 -11.19
CA ASN A 721 31.32 9.55 -10.23
C ASN A 721 32.54 8.62 -10.29
N TYR A 722 32.61 7.68 -11.23
CA TYR A 722 33.72 6.73 -11.32
C TYR A 722 35.00 7.44 -11.79
N GLU A 723 36.06 7.41 -11.00
CA GLU A 723 37.35 8.06 -11.32
C GLU A 723 38.43 7.10 -11.84
N GLY A 724 38.14 5.78 -11.84
CA GLY A 724 39.08 4.75 -12.29
C GLY A 724 39.26 4.68 -13.82
N GLU A 725 40.08 3.72 -14.25
CA GLU A 725 40.40 3.49 -15.66
C GLU A 725 39.26 2.80 -16.42
N ALA A 726 39.11 3.11 -17.71
CA ALA A 726 38.07 2.50 -18.56
C ALA A 726 38.19 0.97 -18.64
N ALA A 727 39.42 0.43 -18.63
CA ALA A 727 39.67 -1.00 -18.74
C ALA A 727 39.19 -1.79 -17.50
N THR A 728 39.15 -1.15 -16.32
CA THR A 728 38.77 -1.79 -15.05
C THR A 728 37.30 -1.57 -14.69
N PHE A 729 36.63 -0.59 -15.30
CA PHE A 729 35.27 -0.19 -14.94
C PHE A 729 34.28 -1.37 -14.85
N LYS A 730 34.27 -2.27 -15.84
CA LYS A 730 33.38 -3.44 -15.82
C LYS A 730 33.62 -4.33 -14.60
N HIS A 731 34.90 -4.59 -14.29
CA HIS A 731 35.26 -5.40 -13.13
C HIS A 731 34.85 -4.73 -11.83
N ASP A 732 35.14 -3.43 -11.69
CA ASP A 732 34.80 -2.67 -10.50
C ASP A 732 33.28 -2.57 -10.28
N LEU A 733 32.52 -2.42 -11.36
CA LEU A 733 31.06 -2.43 -11.31
C LEU A 733 30.53 -3.78 -10.81
N GLU A 734 31.04 -4.90 -11.35
CA GLU A 734 30.65 -6.26 -10.93
C GLU A 734 31.04 -6.55 -9.47
N MET A 735 32.17 -6.02 -9.00
CA MET A 735 32.61 -6.17 -7.61
C MET A 735 31.75 -5.35 -6.64
N ASN A 736 31.40 -4.10 -6.99
CA ASN A 736 30.60 -3.22 -6.14
C ASN A 736 29.11 -3.56 -6.14
N PHE A 737 28.59 -4.21 -7.18
CA PHE A 737 27.17 -4.51 -7.35
C PHE A 737 26.92 -5.97 -7.75
N GLN A 738 27.30 -6.93 -6.90
CA GLN A 738 27.27 -8.36 -7.26
C GLN A 738 25.85 -8.92 -7.49
N CYS A 739 24.80 -8.25 -6.97
CA CYS A 739 23.41 -8.60 -7.25
C CYS A 739 22.97 -8.23 -8.68
N CYS A 740 23.70 -7.36 -9.37
CA CYS A 740 23.40 -6.94 -10.73
C CYS A 740 23.80 -8.04 -11.71
N TYR A 741 22.91 -8.36 -12.66
CA TYR A 741 23.14 -9.43 -13.63
C TYR A 741 23.89 -8.92 -14.87
N GLN A 742 23.47 -7.79 -15.43
CA GLN A 742 24.03 -7.19 -16.66
C GLN A 742 24.16 -5.67 -16.52
N GLY A 743 24.94 -5.22 -15.53
CA GLY A 743 25.01 -3.80 -15.14
C GLY A 743 25.39 -2.84 -16.28
N ILE A 744 26.30 -3.24 -17.18
CA ILE A 744 26.69 -2.42 -18.34
C ILE A 744 25.54 -2.28 -19.34
N GLU A 745 24.86 -3.39 -19.67
CA GLU A 745 23.73 -3.36 -20.62
C GLU A 745 22.57 -2.55 -20.06
N ASP A 746 22.31 -2.66 -18.75
CA ASP A 746 21.27 -1.87 -18.09
C ASP A 746 21.60 -0.36 -18.09
N LEU A 747 22.88 0.00 -17.92
CA LEU A 747 23.35 1.39 -18.09
C LEU A 747 23.15 1.89 -19.52
N GLU A 748 23.55 1.09 -20.53
CA GLU A 748 23.38 1.46 -21.94
C GLU A 748 21.90 1.63 -22.32
N ASN A 749 21.01 0.80 -21.78
CA ASN A 749 19.55 0.97 -21.91
C ASN A 749 19.07 2.26 -21.22
N GLY A 750 19.62 2.59 -20.05
CA GLY A 750 19.40 3.86 -19.37
C GLY A 750 19.80 5.06 -20.21
N PHE A 751 20.94 4.99 -20.90
CA PHE A 751 21.42 6.07 -21.77
C PHE A 751 20.53 6.22 -23.02
N ALA A 752 20.03 5.11 -23.57
CA ALA A 752 19.06 5.15 -24.65
C ALA A 752 17.77 5.86 -24.21
N PHE A 753 17.24 5.51 -23.03
CA PHE A 753 16.08 6.17 -22.46
C PHE A 753 16.32 7.67 -22.25
N TRP A 754 17.46 8.06 -21.70
CA TRP A 754 17.85 9.47 -21.52
C TRP A 754 17.77 10.25 -22.84
N VAL A 755 18.28 9.69 -23.95
CA VAL A 755 18.22 10.33 -25.27
C VAL A 755 16.77 10.57 -25.72
N HIS A 756 15.88 9.60 -25.49
CA HIS A 756 14.46 9.76 -25.82
C HIS A 756 13.76 10.76 -24.90
N LEU A 757 14.07 10.73 -23.59
CA LEU A 757 13.52 11.67 -22.62
C LEU A 757 13.93 13.11 -22.93
N LYS A 758 15.20 13.33 -23.29
CA LYS A 758 15.66 14.66 -23.70
C LYS A 758 14.90 15.16 -24.93
N LYS A 759 14.73 14.32 -25.97
CA LYS A 759 13.94 14.69 -27.16
C LYS A 759 12.50 15.05 -26.80
N ALA A 760 11.89 14.32 -25.87
CA ALA A 760 10.57 14.62 -25.33
C ALA A 760 10.54 15.99 -24.65
N VAL A 761 11.51 16.29 -23.78
CA VAL A 761 11.63 17.58 -23.10
C VAL A 761 11.86 18.73 -24.08
N ASP A 762 12.75 18.55 -25.05
CA ASP A 762 13.00 19.55 -26.11
C ASP A 762 11.69 19.88 -26.89
N ALA A 763 10.84 18.87 -27.14
CA ALA A 763 9.59 19.04 -27.86
C ALA A 763 8.50 19.78 -27.05
N ILE A 764 8.51 19.66 -25.72
CA ILE A 764 7.55 20.34 -24.86
C ILE A 764 8.04 21.69 -24.33
N ALA A 765 9.34 21.98 -24.45
CA ALA A 765 9.98 23.19 -23.91
C ALA A 765 9.23 24.47 -24.28
N GLY A 766 9.05 24.76 -25.57
CA GLY A 766 8.32 25.95 -26.01
C GLY A 766 6.82 25.92 -25.70
N PRO A 767 6.08 24.84 -26.06
CA PRO A 767 4.64 24.79 -25.85
C PRO A 767 4.18 24.84 -24.39
N LEU A 768 4.98 24.29 -23.46
CA LEU A 768 4.62 24.14 -22.04
C LEU A 768 5.49 24.98 -21.09
N GLY A 769 6.40 25.81 -21.60
CA GLY A 769 7.26 26.66 -20.77
C GLY A 769 8.33 25.88 -20.00
N ALA A 770 8.85 24.78 -20.57
CA ALA A 770 9.86 23.91 -19.95
C ALA A 770 11.29 24.21 -20.46
N GLU A 771 11.57 25.44 -20.90
CA GLU A 771 12.87 25.82 -21.47
C GLU A 771 14.02 25.72 -20.46
N GLU A 772 13.77 26.02 -19.19
CA GLU A 772 14.77 25.89 -18.12
C GLU A 772 15.19 24.42 -17.93
N LEU A 773 14.22 23.51 -17.81
CA LEU A 773 14.50 22.07 -17.73
C LEU A 773 15.21 21.55 -18.98
N ALA A 774 14.82 22.02 -20.17
CA ALA A 774 15.49 21.65 -21.43
C ALA A 774 16.96 22.12 -21.46
N HIS A 775 17.25 23.29 -20.88
CA HIS A 775 18.61 23.77 -20.71
C HIS A 775 19.41 22.89 -19.74
N GLU A 776 18.85 22.58 -18.55
CA GLU A 776 19.47 21.70 -17.56
C GLU A 776 19.77 20.31 -18.15
N MET A 777 18.82 19.72 -18.86
CA MET A 777 18.99 18.44 -19.53
C MET A 777 20.07 18.50 -20.63
N SER A 778 20.24 19.64 -21.28
CA SER A 778 21.31 19.82 -22.28
C SER A 778 22.70 19.86 -21.65
N VAL A 779 22.84 20.49 -20.47
CA VAL A 779 24.09 20.46 -19.69
C VAL A 779 24.37 19.04 -19.19
N ALA A 780 23.35 18.37 -18.67
CA ALA A 780 23.46 16.99 -18.20
C ALA A 780 23.81 16.00 -19.33
N ASP A 781 23.25 16.17 -20.54
CA ASP A 781 23.57 15.33 -21.70
C ASP A 781 25.05 15.45 -22.11
N GLN A 782 25.65 16.64 -22.03
CA GLN A 782 27.08 16.82 -22.29
C GLN A 782 27.94 16.03 -21.28
N GLN A 783 27.57 16.08 -20.00
CA GLN A 783 28.25 15.34 -18.95
C GLN A 783 28.13 13.82 -19.15
N LEU A 784 26.92 13.33 -19.43
CA LEU A 784 26.67 11.92 -19.71
C LEU A 784 27.54 11.43 -20.88
N ARG A 785 27.57 12.18 -21.98
CA ARG A 785 28.35 11.84 -23.17
C ARG A 785 29.85 11.84 -22.91
N SER A 786 30.35 12.83 -22.18
CA SER A 786 31.75 12.91 -21.77
C SER A 786 32.17 11.67 -21.00
N GLN A 787 31.37 11.27 -20.01
CA GLN A 787 31.65 10.10 -19.19
C GLN A 787 31.55 8.79 -19.98
N CYS A 788 30.55 8.64 -20.85
CA CYS A 788 30.44 7.48 -21.74
C CYS A 788 31.65 7.35 -22.65
N ALA A 789 32.13 8.46 -23.24
CA ALA A 789 33.30 8.46 -24.10
C ALA A 789 34.57 8.07 -23.34
N ARG A 790 34.74 8.60 -22.11
CA ARG A 790 35.88 8.25 -21.25
C ARG A 790 35.91 6.77 -20.90
N LEU A 791 34.76 6.17 -20.61
CA LEU A 791 34.63 4.76 -20.21
C LEU A 791 34.35 3.79 -21.37
N SER A 792 34.37 4.28 -22.61
CA SER A 792 34.10 3.48 -23.82
C SER A 792 32.75 2.74 -23.80
N LEU A 793 31.72 3.34 -23.18
CA LEU A 793 30.35 2.80 -23.18
C LEU A 793 29.54 3.36 -24.35
N LYS A 794 28.58 2.57 -24.84
CA LYS A 794 27.75 2.97 -25.98
C LYS A 794 26.53 3.75 -25.50
N ILE A 795 26.14 4.76 -26.29
CA ILE A 795 24.82 5.37 -26.21
C ILE A 795 24.03 4.85 -27.42
N PRO A 796 23.09 3.91 -27.24
CA PRO A 796 22.28 3.39 -28.33
C PRO A 796 21.46 4.50 -29.01
N GLY A 797 21.29 4.44 -30.33
CA GLY A 797 20.49 5.41 -31.09
C GLY A 797 21.26 6.57 -31.73
N LYS A 798 22.57 6.40 -31.97
CA LYS A 798 23.28 7.10 -33.05
C LYS A 798 23.12 6.36 -34.36
#